data_AF-A0A971R349-F1
#
_entry.id   AF-A0A971R349-F1
#
_cell.length_a   1.000
_cell.length_b   1.000
_cell.length_c   1.000
_cell.angle_alpha   90.00
_cell.angle_beta   90.00
_cell.angle_gamma   90.00
#
_symmetry.space_group_name_H-M   'P 1'
#
loop_
_entity.id
_entity.type
_entity.pdbx_description
1 polymer ?
#
loop_
_entity_poly.entity_id
_entity_poly.type
_entity_poly.pdbx_seq_one_letter_code
_entity_poly.pdbx_strand_id
1 'polypeptide(L)'
;MYRILCVAILVISAISGAFAISNYIDPAGYPYPWPDNPSPALASYEFNSLSDLTDYYPTSSWSVSGGILSITGSGERRAILNGNTSWNNYIVKSYGLITGGITSGGSGYAIYVRVTGTARNINAYAFQVDPGLGNKFVLRKVINGAESGVLASGTPAAGFDWLQWHEVTVVANGNTFIMYVDGIEVLRYTDNSNPLMNGRVGLRSWGPTQVKFDYVRVSGIGSVTSEWIPYTYSRNAIYDAIGSSDNSTGGTGARQEVDFVSSSTLPSVQLFGNCSTLMFRVALASNPLQLSGSGTPYKSSTWNVLIDADGDGYRDFTIELDGTDSGVSPDDIKIYYSTTKEQYLYDTDIIWKQDSAKHLTNPNSVDGEPGGPTNWDKNTSPSVWDFGRTRVIEYVDQSLGRVYLLDIQVPLEALDATSKDGPKLTTDSIFQLAFTTSSNTNNPVQKDIAFQGIYTMGLNKPMPFGDLANACGRISQVPLTSTLLLTGCGPAIIQAYVLDTHTSNEGVISSTVSSVKFYYYFDYNNDDIAGDGFEWVYIGDASAVNQFNPWNLQWDASQIPQGKYIIKAVVRDNQGNTMDSYVQYNAGELRETTSFDNSCSSINLAISGKVFEDSGNNGGPFTTGTDIAKSGVKVRIYREADNNTIISNGDVYIAQQTTDGDGIYTFVPLPNYRYYVVVNSKEVYPVALNSGFAQTVPWAEQTFRREFVSGSYYDVQAFGGTDPLVSDNFATWSTAVSASNFQHLSVVDLSEGTQAVTGIDHGFSFNVVVNAVDTGNNGLRVSGNQGTLRQFAINSNAIAGANAARFVMMTPMNASSGSDSWWTVTAISPLPDITDANTSLNGVVYNSQGAVVNSNQAVFGGGTAGVENVPVAQIQGKEIEINCNDLSHFVRTATGGIDFLLKNMAFFNGGGNLGDSFAPVILNGPGFLLESIVTGARANGTRPTDVLLNRRYGLIINSSGTLSNSYIAHNGSGLLLTGSDLTVTGVHVLDNGIGVAGTDGNGISIAAPANSVTISNSIIESNGGTHAGVNHGNGIYMSGDTSTTLENLTVSGSTASGLSFNSSNHPSVEKSVIHGSASGPGIRVSSDSKFGDFSMNSYYSNKGLAIDLLRSLTATIIEGVNPNDGVLNPDYGNDGVDHPVISLASKSGNTLSVSGYVGQNAGSPVFQGAVVEIYAATAGEG
;
A
#
# COMPACT_ATOMS: atom_id res chain seq x y z
N MET A 1 49.37 6.99 76.31
CA MET A 1 50.05 6.36 75.15
C MET A 1 49.73 4.88 74.98
N TYR A 2 49.43 4.10 76.02
CA TYR A 2 49.15 2.65 75.89
C TYR A 2 47.76 2.23 75.37
N ARG A 3 46.76 3.13 75.33
CA ARG A 3 45.41 2.81 74.79
C ARG A 3 45.23 3.10 73.29
N ILE A 4 46.12 3.87 72.68
CA ILE A 4 46.05 4.20 71.24
C ILE A 4 46.76 3.13 70.40
N LEU A 5 47.76 2.45 70.96
CA LEU A 5 48.53 1.41 70.26
C LEU A 5 47.77 0.09 70.11
N CYS A 6 46.95 -0.31 71.09
CA CYS A 6 46.15 -1.55 71.01
C CYS A 6 44.94 -1.44 70.06
N VAL A 7 44.35 -0.25 69.91
CA VAL A 7 43.25 -0.03 68.95
C VAL A 7 43.80 0.03 67.51
N ALA A 8 44.99 0.59 67.31
CA ALA A 8 45.64 0.58 66.00
C ALA A 8 46.00 -0.84 65.53
N ILE A 9 46.45 -1.73 66.43
CA ILE A 9 46.83 -3.11 66.06
C ILE A 9 45.59 -4.01 65.82
N LEU A 10 44.48 -3.80 66.55
CA LEU A 10 43.22 -4.52 66.31
C LEU A 10 42.47 -4.03 65.06
N VAL A 11 42.61 -2.76 64.69
CA VAL A 11 42.05 -2.21 63.44
C VAL A 11 42.92 -2.61 62.24
N ILE A 12 44.25 -2.74 62.39
CA ILE A 12 45.13 -3.21 61.31
C ILE A 12 45.03 -4.73 61.09
N SER A 13 44.73 -5.54 62.12
CA SER A 13 44.44 -6.98 61.94
C SER A 13 43.03 -7.26 61.39
N ALA A 14 42.03 -6.43 61.71
CA ALA A 14 40.71 -6.50 61.09
C ALA A 14 40.70 -6.00 59.64
N ILE A 15 41.59 -5.06 59.28
CA ILE A 15 41.75 -4.55 57.90
C ILE A 15 42.63 -5.49 57.06
N SER A 16 43.58 -6.23 57.63
CA SER A 16 44.34 -7.25 56.87
C SER A 16 43.58 -8.58 56.70
N GLY A 17 42.56 -8.86 57.52
CA GLY A 17 41.62 -9.98 57.32
C GLY A 17 40.46 -9.68 56.36
N ALA A 18 40.17 -8.40 56.08
CA ALA A 18 39.03 -7.99 55.24
C ALA A 18 39.42 -7.53 53.82
N PHE A 19 40.72 -7.44 53.49
CA PHE A 19 41.19 -7.01 52.16
C PHE A 19 42.03 -8.06 51.40
N ALA A 20 41.95 -9.33 51.80
CA ALA A 20 42.44 -10.48 51.01
C ALA A 20 41.31 -11.38 50.48
N ILE A 21 40.10 -10.81 50.32
CA ILE A 21 39.10 -11.33 49.37
C ILE A 21 39.07 -10.38 48.17
N SER A 22 40.27 -10.06 47.64
CA SER A 22 40.34 -9.61 46.26
C SER A 22 39.79 -10.74 45.42
N ASN A 23 38.78 -10.46 44.60
CA ASN A 23 38.20 -11.33 43.58
C ASN A 23 39.25 -12.27 42.94
N TYR A 24 39.49 -13.42 43.55
CA TYR A 24 40.19 -14.51 42.91
C TYR A 24 39.17 -15.11 41.96
N ILE A 25 39.21 -14.62 40.72
CA ILE A 25 38.46 -15.21 39.63
C ILE A 25 39.31 -16.39 39.19
N ASP A 26 38.77 -17.59 39.39
CA ASP A 26 39.31 -18.81 38.80
C ASP A 26 39.55 -18.55 37.29
N PRO A 27 40.77 -18.79 36.76
CA PRO A 27 41.05 -18.66 35.33
C PRO A 27 40.07 -19.45 34.45
N ALA A 28 39.92 -19.05 33.18
CA ALA A 28 39.17 -19.84 32.21
C ALA A 28 39.66 -21.30 32.21
N GLY A 29 38.71 -22.24 32.26
CA GLY A 29 38.98 -23.68 32.32
C GLY A 29 39.01 -24.29 33.72
N TYR A 30 38.93 -23.53 34.82
CA TYR A 30 38.84 -24.12 36.18
C TYR A 30 37.53 -24.87 36.43
N PRO A 31 37.52 -25.96 37.22
CA PRO A 31 36.31 -26.72 37.50
C PRO A 31 35.27 -25.90 38.25
N TYR A 32 34.04 -25.88 37.73
CA TYR A 32 32.91 -25.17 38.29
C TYR A 32 32.36 -25.91 39.51
N PRO A 33 31.84 -25.21 40.55
CA PRO A 33 31.20 -25.86 41.68
C PRO A 33 30.09 -26.79 41.23
N TRP A 34 30.03 -27.99 41.79
CA TRP A 34 28.95 -28.91 41.48
C TRP A 34 27.59 -28.31 41.87
N PRO A 35 26.54 -28.57 41.08
CA PRO A 35 25.18 -28.14 41.41
C PRO A 35 24.70 -28.74 42.75
N ASP A 36 24.20 -27.88 43.63
CA ASP A 36 23.46 -28.27 44.84
C ASP A 36 22.01 -28.59 44.45
N ASN A 37 21.54 -29.81 44.74
CA ASN A 37 20.19 -30.25 44.38
C ASN A 37 19.28 -30.42 45.62
N PRO A 38 18.12 -29.71 45.71
CA PRO A 38 17.72 -28.55 44.92
C PRO A 38 18.29 -27.24 45.48
N SER A 39 18.64 -26.31 44.59
CA SER A 39 19.04 -24.96 44.99
C SER A 39 17.83 -24.17 45.53
N PRO A 40 18.00 -23.27 46.52
CA PRO A 40 16.88 -22.50 47.05
C PRO A 40 16.30 -21.56 46.00
N ALA A 41 15.04 -21.76 45.60
CA ALA A 41 14.31 -20.82 44.75
C ALA A 41 14.22 -19.44 45.44
N LEU A 42 14.28 -18.35 44.68
CA LEU A 42 13.94 -17.01 45.20
C LEU A 42 12.48 -16.98 45.68
N ALA A 43 11.62 -17.72 44.99
CA ALA A 43 10.28 -18.12 45.44
C ALA A 43 9.77 -19.33 44.64
N SER A 44 8.93 -20.15 45.28
CA SER A 44 8.10 -21.14 44.60
C SER A 44 6.63 -20.92 44.94
N TYR A 45 5.77 -21.09 43.95
CA TYR A 45 4.32 -20.99 44.06
C TYR A 45 3.73 -22.31 43.56
N GLU A 46 3.44 -23.20 44.50
CA GLU A 46 2.86 -24.53 44.26
C GLU A 46 1.32 -24.49 44.27
N PHE A 47 0.75 -23.28 44.34
CA PHE A 47 -0.68 -23.00 44.35
C PHE A 47 -1.46 -23.93 45.28
N ASN A 48 -1.01 -24.05 46.53
CA ASN A 48 -1.78 -24.73 47.59
C ASN A 48 -2.97 -23.88 48.04
N SER A 49 -2.88 -22.55 47.87
CA SER A 49 -3.99 -21.62 48.10
C SER A 49 -3.77 -20.32 47.32
N LEU A 50 -4.82 -19.48 47.21
CA LEU A 50 -4.71 -18.14 46.59
C LEU A 50 -3.79 -17.17 47.36
N SER A 51 -3.31 -17.55 48.55
CA SER A 51 -2.31 -16.77 49.30
C SER A 51 -1.07 -16.47 48.49
N ASP A 52 -0.73 -17.30 47.49
CA ASP A 52 0.44 -17.13 46.62
C ASP A 52 0.35 -15.90 45.71
N LEU A 53 -0.86 -15.34 45.55
CA LEU A 53 -1.12 -14.11 44.81
C LEU A 53 -1.14 -12.91 45.79
N THR A 54 -0.21 -11.96 45.67
CA THR A 54 -0.22 -10.73 46.49
C THR A 54 -1.37 -9.81 46.11
N ASP A 55 -1.66 -9.72 44.81
CA ASP A 55 -2.67 -8.83 44.25
C ASP A 55 -3.20 -9.45 42.96
N TYR A 56 -4.53 -9.52 42.81
CA TYR A 56 -5.16 -10.16 41.65
C TYR A 56 -6.52 -9.55 41.33
N TYR A 57 -6.82 -9.47 40.04
CA TYR A 57 -7.99 -8.78 39.50
C TYR A 57 -8.56 -9.51 38.28
N PRO A 58 -9.89 -9.55 38.11
CA PRO A 58 -10.90 -9.49 39.17
C PRO A 58 -10.80 -10.71 40.10
N THR A 59 -11.15 -10.55 41.38
CA THR A 59 -10.96 -11.62 42.39
C THR A 59 -11.82 -12.86 42.13
N SER A 60 -12.96 -12.73 41.44
CA SER A 60 -13.86 -13.84 41.09
C SER A 60 -13.33 -14.78 40.00
N SER A 61 -12.24 -14.41 39.33
CA SER A 61 -11.70 -15.19 38.20
C SER A 61 -10.63 -16.21 38.60
N TRP A 62 -10.17 -16.22 39.85
CA TRP A 62 -9.03 -17.01 40.31
C TRP A 62 -9.48 -18.03 41.35
N SER A 63 -9.13 -19.29 41.15
CA SER A 63 -9.39 -20.36 42.12
C SER A 63 -8.24 -21.36 42.14
N VAL A 64 -8.10 -22.06 43.26
CA VAL A 64 -7.06 -23.07 43.46
C VAL A 64 -7.74 -24.38 43.87
N SER A 65 -7.34 -25.50 43.25
CA SER A 65 -7.77 -26.83 43.64
C SER A 65 -6.70 -27.87 43.32
N GLY A 66 -6.32 -28.69 44.30
CA GLY A 66 -5.37 -29.78 44.12
C GLY A 66 -3.98 -29.36 43.66
N GLY A 67 -3.48 -28.19 44.08
CA GLY A 67 -2.20 -27.64 43.64
C GLY A 67 -2.25 -26.90 42.29
N ILE A 68 -3.42 -26.81 41.64
CA ILE A 68 -3.55 -26.15 40.33
C ILE A 68 -4.26 -24.80 40.48
N LEU A 69 -3.65 -23.74 39.96
CA LEU A 69 -4.28 -22.43 39.81
C LEU A 69 -5.13 -22.40 38.54
N SER A 70 -6.41 -22.09 38.67
CA SER A 70 -7.36 -21.96 37.55
C SER A 70 -7.79 -20.51 37.36
N ILE A 71 -7.75 -20.05 36.11
CA ILE A 71 -8.18 -18.72 35.68
C ILE A 71 -9.40 -18.87 34.77
N THR A 72 -10.54 -18.31 35.20
CA THR A 72 -11.84 -18.41 34.51
C THR A 72 -12.49 -17.04 34.32
N GLY A 73 -13.65 -16.98 33.68
CA GLY A 73 -14.35 -15.72 33.35
C GLY A 73 -13.93 -15.13 32.01
N SER A 74 -14.21 -13.84 31.79
CA SER A 74 -13.86 -13.13 30.55
C SER A 74 -13.24 -11.76 30.81
N GLY A 75 -12.55 -11.22 29.81
CA GLY A 75 -11.85 -9.93 29.90
C GLY A 75 -10.46 -10.06 30.53
N GLU A 76 -9.84 -8.94 30.88
CA GLU A 76 -8.48 -8.92 31.43
C GLU A 76 -8.44 -9.44 32.88
N ARG A 77 -7.63 -10.47 33.10
CA ARG A 77 -7.38 -11.07 34.41
C ARG A 77 -5.88 -11.06 34.66
N ARG A 78 -5.46 -10.44 35.76
CA ARG A 78 -4.04 -10.23 36.11
C ARG A 78 -3.81 -10.60 37.56
N ALA A 79 -2.69 -11.23 37.85
CA ALA A 79 -2.22 -11.49 39.21
C ALA A 79 -0.73 -11.21 39.34
N ILE A 80 -0.34 -10.73 40.52
CA ILE A 80 1.04 -10.54 40.95
C ILE A 80 1.32 -11.59 42.03
N LEU A 81 2.38 -12.36 41.84
CA LEU A 81 2.78 -13.40 42.80
C LEU A 81 3.54 -12.80 43.98
N ASN A 82 3.47 -13.46 45.14
CA ASN A 82 4.18 -13.07 46.37
C ASN A 82 5.70 -13.09 46.19
N GLY A 83 6.33 -11.94 46.00
CA GLY A 83 7.78 -11.90 45.80
C GLY A 83 8.40 -10.55 46.17
N ASN A 84 9.65 -10.37 45.76
CA ASN A 84 10.37 -9.12 46.01
C ASN A 84 10.48 -8.27 44.72
N THR A 85 10.19 -6.98 44.82
CA THR A 85 10.33 -6.04 43.70
C THR A 85 11.79 -5.71 43.40
N SER A 86 12.74 -6.04 44.29
CA SER A 86 14.18 -5.82 44.06
C SER A 86 14.84 -6.86 43.15
N TRP A 87 14.16 -7.95 42.77
CA TRP A 87 14.73 -8.99 41.93
C TRP A 87 15.14 -8.43 40.57
N ASN A 88 16.42 -8.54 40.24
CA ASN A 88 17.07 -7.86 39.13
C ASN A 88 17.55 -8.78 38.01
N ASN A 89 17.80 -10.07 38.22
CA ASN A 89 18.05 -11.05 37.16
C ASN A 89 17.56 -12.40 37.65
N TYR A 90 16.71 -13.06 36.89
CA TYR A 90 16.09 -14.32 37.31
C TYR A 90 15.51 -15.12 36.14
N ILE A 91 15.25 -16.38 36.41
CA ILE A 91 14.56 -17.32 35.54
C ILE A 91 13.20 -17.60 36.14
N VAL A 92 12.16 -17.57 35.32
CA VAL A 92 10.80 -18.00 35.68
C VAL A 92 10.46 -19.25 34.90
N LYS A 93 10.01 -20.31 35.58
CA LYS A 93 9.55 -21.55 34.96
C LYS A 93 8.15 -21.90 35.46
N SER A 94 7.28 -22.32 34.55
CA SER A 94 5.89 -22.68 34.84
C SER A 94 5.34 -23.64 33.79
N TYR A 95 4.35 -24.45 34.15
CA TYR A 95 3.53 -25.20 33.20
C TYR A 95 2.17 -24.52 33.05
N GLY A 96 1.76 -24.25 31.81
CA GLY A 96 0.49 -23.62 31.48
C GLY A 96 -0.35 -24.50 30.54
N LEU A 97 -1.67 -24.53 30.75
CA LEU A 97 -2.62 -25.28 29.93
C LEU A 97 -3.84 -24.40 29.61
N ILE A 98 -4.15 -24.21 28.33
CA ILE A 98 -5.45 -23.64 27.91
C ILE A 98 -6.49 -24.76 27.91
N THR A 99 -7.57 -24.60 28.66
CA THR A 99 -8.64 -25.60 28.73
C THR A 99 -9.86 -25.24 27.88
N GLY A 100 -9.88 -24.04 27.28
CA GLY A 100 -10.95 -23.60 26.39
C GLY A 100 -10.97 -22.09 26.16
N GLY A 101 -11.96 -21.63 25.38
CA GLY A 101 -12.16 -20.19 25.11
C GLY A 101 -11.14 -19.60 24.15
N ILE A 102 -10.75 -20.36 23.11
CA ILE A 102 -9.92 -19.87 22.00
C ILE A 102 -10.83 -19.23 20.95
N THR A 103 -10.61 -17.95 20.67
CA THR A 103 -11.30 -17.14 19.67
C THR A 103 -10.31 -16.22 18.98
N SER A 104 -10.43 -16.06 17.66
CA SER A 104 -9.61 -15.11 16.89
C SER A 104 -9.78 -13.69 17.42
N GLY A 105 -8.67 -12.95 17.55
CA GLY A 105 -8.62 -11.56 18.00
C GLY A 105 -8.63 -11.34 19.52
N GLY A 106 -8.70 -12.39 20.35
CA GLY A 106 -8.75 -12.19 21.80
C GLY A 106 -8.65 -13.45 22.65
N SER A 107 -7.54 -14.19 22.58
CA SER A 107 -7.36 -15.37 23.43
C SER A 107 -5.90 -15.67 23.76
N GLY A 108 -5.61 -15.98 25.02
CA GLY A 108 -4.29 -16.40 25.47
C GLY A 108 -4.00 -16.16 26.95
N TYR A 109 -2.78 -16.50 27.36
CA TYR A 109 -2.24 -16.21 28.69
C TYR A 109 -0.86 -15.59 28.62
N ALA A 110 -0.40 -15.02 29.74
CA ALA A 110 0.96 -14.51 29.83
C ALA A 110 1.62 -14.77 31.18
N ILE A 111 2.94 -14.91 31.14
CA ILE A 111 3.80 -14.79 32.31
C ILE A 111 4.40 -13.38 32.30
N TYR A 112 4.19 -12.66 33.40
CA TYR A 112 4.79 -11.36 33.60
C TYR A 112 6.13 -11.48 34.32
N VAL A 113 7.12 -10.74 33.82
CA VAL A 113 8.41 -10.52 34.49
C VAL A 113 8.63 -9.01 34.69
N ARG A 114 9.49 -8.66 35.64
CA ARG A 114 9.79 -7.27 36.06
C ARG A 114 8.57 -6.54 36.64
N VAL A 115 7.70 -7.27 37.33
CA VAL A 115 6.43 -6.75 37.82
C VAL A 115 6.61 -5.73 38.96
N THR A 116 6.08 -4.54 38.75
CA THR A 116 5.87 -3.51 39.77
C THR A 116 4.46 -2.90 39.66
N GLY A 117 4.02 -2.14 40.67
CA GLY A 117 2.67 -1.55 40.70
C GLY A 117 1.63 -2.50 41.31
N THR A 118 0.39 -2.39 40.84
CA THR A 118 -0.76 -3.22 41.26
C THR A 118 -1.26 -4.07 40.08
N ALA A 119 -2.06 -5.11 40.33
CA ALA A 119 -2.57 -5.99 39.28
C ALA A 119 -3.36 -5.22 38.20
N ARG A 120 -4.06 -4.14 38.58
CA ARG A 120 -4.76 -3.25 37.65
C ARG A 120 -3.78 -2.33 36.90
N ASN A 121 -2.84 -1.70 37.61
CA ASN A 121 -1.91 -0.70 37.08
C ASN A 121 -0.48 -1.26 36.99
N ILE A 122 -0.34 -2.42 36.35
CA ILE A 122 0.92 -3.19 36.35
C ILE A 122 1.97 -2.56 35.42
N ASN A 123 3.24 -2.57 35.83
CA ASN A 123 4.37 -2.39 34.92
C ASN A 123 5.15 -3.70 34.82
N ALA A 124 5.34 -4.24 33.61
CA ALA A 124 5.98 -5.54 33.39
C ALA A 124 6.39 -5.75 31.94
N TYR A 125 7.15 -6.81 31.66
CA TYR A 125 7.13 -7.47 30.35
C TYR A 125 6.19 -8.67 30.41
N ALA A 126 5.40 -8.87 29.37
CA ALA A 126 4.43 -9.95 29.25
C ALA A 126 4.87 -10.88 28.13
N PHE A 127 5.31 -12.09 28.49
CA PHE A 127 5.46 -13.15 27.51
C PHE A 127 4.13 -13.87 27.34
N GLN A 128 3.53 -13.72 26.16
CA GLN A 128 2.19 -14.13 25.80
C GLN A 128 2.22 -15.43 24.97
N VAL A 129 1.40 -16.39 25.38
CA VAL A 129 1.02 -17.58 24.61
C VAL A 129 -0.37 -17.31 24.05
N ASP A 130 -0.44 -16.90 22.78
CA ASP A 130 -1.57 -16.18 22.18
C ASP A 130 -2.10 -16.86 20.89
N PRO A 131 -3.01 -17.84 21.01
CA PRO A 131 -3.71 -18.40 19.85
C PRO A 131 -4.64 -17.37 19.18
N GLY A 132 -5.09 -16.32 19.89
CA GLY A 132 -6.00 -15.32 19.37
C GLY A 132 -5.35 -14.35 18.37
N LEU A 133 -4.04 -14.15 18.43
CA LEU A 133 -3.28 -13.26 17.53
C LEU A 133 -2.72 -14.00 16.31
N GLY A 134 -3.51 -14.92 15.76
CA GLY A 134 -3.09 -15.76 14.64
C GLY A 134 -2.02 -16.77 15.04
N ASN A 135 -2.20 -17.44 16.19
CA ASN A 135 -1.32 -18.52 16.67
C ASN A 135 0.14 -18.05 16.89
N LYS A 136 0.38 -17.14 17.84
CA LYS A 136 1.72 -16.56 18.09
C LYS A 136 2.19 -16.65 19.54
N PHE A 137 3.50 -16.60 19.71
CA PHE A 137 4.16 -16.21 20.95
C PHE A 137 4.59 -14.75 20.85
N VAL A 138 4.38 -13.95 21.89
CA VAL A 138 4.61 -12.51 21.81
C VAL A 138 5.22 -11.97 23.08
N LEU A 139 6.15 -11.03 22.96
CA LEU A 139 6.58 -10.17 24.05
C LEU A 139 5.94 -8.79 23.90
N ARG A 140 5.32 -8.30 24.97
CA ARG A 140 4.90 -6.89 25.09
C ARG A 140 5.46 -6.28 26.35
N LYS A 141 5.60 -4.96 26.35
CA LYS A 141 5.85 -4.17 27.56
C LYS A 141 4.54 -3.57 28.04
N VAL A 142 4.31 -3.61 29.33
CA VAL A 142 3.11 -3.08 29.97
C VAL A 142 3.53 -1.95 30.88
N ILE A 143 2.92 -0.78 30.73
CA ILE A 143 3.18 0.40 31.56
C ILE A 143 1.84 0.93 32.06
N ASN A 144 1.72 1.05 33.39
CA ASN A 144 0.49 1.47 34.07
C ASN A 144 -0.76 0.70 33.60
N GLY A 145 -0.61 -0.59 33.35
CA GLY A 145 -1.66 -1.47 32.88
C GLY A 145 -2.01 -1.40 31.39
N ALA A 146 -1.37 -0.53 30.60
CA ALA A 146 -1.52 -0.47 29.15
C ALA A 146 -0.40 -1.25 28.45
N GLU A 147 -0.76 -2.14 27.53
CA GLU A 147 0.22 -2.87 26.73
C GLU A 147 0.74 -2.01 25.57
N SER A 148 2.03 -2.15 25.25
CA SER A 148 2.63 -1.67 24.02
C SER A 148 2.14 -2.46 22.80
N GLY A 149 2.55 -2.01 21.61
CA GLY A 149 2.63 -2.91 20.46
C GLY A 149 3.54 -4.11 20.73
N VAL A 150 3.47 -5.11 19.86
CA VAL A 150 4.35 -6.29 19.89
C VAL A 150 5.82 -5.83 19.84
N LEU A 151 6.60 -6.17 20.87
CA LEU A 151 8.04 -5.87 20.89
C LEU A 151 8.84 -6.91 20.11
N ALA A 152 8.44 -8.17 20.27
CA ALA A 152 8.97 -9.31 19.53
C ALA A 152 7.86 -10.36 19.42
N SER A 153 7.90 -11.18 18.38
CA SER A 153 6.99 -12.30 18.21
C SER A 153 7.73 -13.52 17.68
N GLY A 154 7.35 -14.69 18.18
CA GLY A 154 7.68 -15.99 17.63
C GLY A 154 6.42 -16.69 17.12
N THR A 155 6.60 -17.64 16.22
CA THR A 155 5.52 -18.52 15.74
C THR A 155 5.76 -19.89 16.36
N PRO A 156 4.72 -20.58 16.84
CA PRO A 156 4.88 -21.95 17.29
C PRO A 156 5.25 -22.88 16.15
N ALA A 157 5.86 -23.99 16.52
CA ALA A 157 6.01 -25.18 15.69
C ALA A 157 4.70 -25.52 14.95
N ALA A 158 4.79 -26.02 13.72
CA ALA A 158 3.59 -26.44 13.00
C ALA A 158 2.95 -27.63 13.74
N GLY A 159 1.63 -27.57 13.95
CA GLY A 159 0.90 -28.57 14.74
C GLY A 159 0.97 -28.41 16.26
N PHE A 160 1.49 -27.29 16.78
CA PHE A 160 1.46 -26.97 18.21
C PHE A 160 0.04 -27.05 18.78
N ASP A 161 -0.16 -27.95 19.75
CA ASP A 161 -1.46 -28.22 20.37
C ASP A 161 -1.69 -27.32 21.59
N TRP A 162 -2.33 -26.18 21.36
CA TRP A 162 -2.67 -25.19 22.39
C TRP A 162 -3.44 -25.74 23.60
N LEU A 163 -4.03 -26.93 23.49
CA LEU A 163 -4.84 -27.58 24.53
C LEU A 163 -4.05 -28.59 25.38
N GLN A 164 -2.72 -28.59 25.29
CA GLN A 164 -1.83 -29.38 26.14
C GLN A 164 -1.10 -28.53 27.18
N TRP A 165 -0.51 -29.24 28.15
CA TRP A 165 0.42 -28.64 29.10
C TRP A 165 1.71 -28.32 28.38
N HIS A 166 2.10 -27.05 28.42
CA HIS A 166 3.37 -26.57 27.89
C HIS A 166 4.22 -25.99 29.01
N GLU A 167 5.50 -26.33 28.97
CA GLU A 167 6.49 -25.67 29.82
C GLU A 167 6.80 -24.29 29.23
N VAL A 168 6.71 -23.25 30.05
CA VAL A 168 7.13 -21.90 29.69
C VAL A 168 8.26 -21.47 30.60
N THR A 169 9.40 -21.13 30.00
CA THR A 169 10.56 -20.57 30.71
C THR A 169 10.89 -19.18 30.19
N VAL A 170 11.00 -18.19 31.09
CA VAL A 170 11.40 -16.82 30.77
C VAL A 170 12.68 -16.48 31.53
N VAL A 171 13.77 -16.23 30.78
CA VAL A 171 15.05 -15.74 31.31
C VAL A 171 15.06 -14.23 31.23
N ALA A 172 15.15 -13.53 32.35
CA ALA A 172 15.30 -12.08 32.42
C ALA A 172 16.70 -11.73 32.93
N ASN A 173 17.61 -11.36 32.02
CA ASN A 173 19.00 -11.03 32.30
C ASN A 173 19.34 -9.61 31.82
N GLY A 174 19.55 -8.69 32.76
CA GLY A 174 19.67 -7.27 32.48
C GLY A 174 18.45 -6.77 31.73
N ASN A 175 18.68 -6.20 30.56
CA ASN A 175 17.66 -5.75 29.62
C ASN A 175 17.35 -6.77 28.50
N THR A 176 17.89 -8.00 28.59
CA THR A 176 17.67 -9.06 27.61
C THR A 176 16.74 -10.13 28.17
N PHE A 177 15.83 -10.58 27.33
CA PHE A 177 14.80 -11.58 27.63
C PHE A 177 14.91 -12.73 26.62
N ILE A 178 14.90 -13.95 27.13
CA ILE A 178 14.88 -15.16 26.31
C ILE A 178 13.75 -16.05 26.80
N MET A 179 12.89 -16.50 25.89
CA MET A 179 11.70 -17.27 26.21
C MET A 179 11.73 -18.60 25.50
N TYR A 180 11.39 -19.62 26.26
CA TYR A 180 11.36 -20.99 25.83
C TYR A 180 9.98 -21.57 26.04
N VAL A 181 9.51 -22.34 25.07
CA VAL A 181 8.31 -23.17 25.18
C VAL A 181 8.73 -24.60 24.87
N ASP A 182 8.46 -25.51 25.81
CA ASP A 182 8.86 -26.92 25.73
C ASP A 182 10.36 -27.12 25.43
N GLY A 183 11.20 -26.26 26.03
CA GLY A 183 12.66 -26.29 25.88
C GLY A 183 13.20 -25.59 24.63
N ILE A 184 12.34 -25.24 23.66
CA ILE A 184 12.73 -24.55 22.43
C ILE A 184 12.76 -23.05 22.67
N GLU A 185 13.83 -22.38 22.25
CA GLU A 185 13.84 -20.92 22.24
C GLU A 185 12.84 -20.40 21.19
N VAL A 186 11.76 -19.78 21.65
CA VAL A 186 10.71 -19.24 20.77
C VAL A 186 10.82 -17.74 20.57
N LEU A 187 11.55 -17.05 21.45
CA LEU A 187 11.68 -15.60 21.40
C LEU A 187 12.92 -15.11 22.17
N ARG A 188 13.69 -14.20 21.56
CA ARG A 188 14.75 -13.41 22.22
C ARG A 188 14.56 -11.93 21.94
N TYR A 189 14.76 -11.07 22.93
CA TYR A 189 14.60 -9.63 22.79
C TYR A 189 15.46 -8.84 23.79
N THR A 190 16.13 -7.79 23.33
CA THR A 190 16.86 -6.83 24.17
C THR A 190 16.17 -5.47 24.13
N ASP A 191 15.72 -4.99 25.30
CA ASP A 191 15.11 -3.65 25.41
C ASP A 191 16.19 -2.58 25.64
N ASN A 192 16.53 -1.84 24.59
CA ASN A 192 17.47 -0.72 24.69
C ASN A 192 16.80 0.63 25.02
N SER A 193 15.47 0.67 25.19
CA SER A 193 14.69 1.90 25.38
C SER A 193 13.92 1.90 26.71
N ASN A 194 14.55 2.49 27.73
CA ASN A 194 14.03 2.60 29.10
C ASN A 194 13.62 1.24 29.71
N PRO A 195 14.53 0.26 29.81
CA PRO A 195 14.20 -1.10 30.24
C PRO A 195 13.68 -1.17 31.68
N LEU A 196 12.73 -2.08 31.95
CA LEU A 196 12.37 -2.43 33.33
C LEU A 196 13.42 -3.41 33.87
N MET A 197 14.21 -2.97 34.84
CA MET A 197 15.39 -3.71 35.31
C MET A 197 15.12 -4.63 36.50
N ASN A 198 14.01 -4.46 37.20
CA ASN A 198 13.69 -5.23 38.39
C ASN A 198 12.19 -5.37 38.61
N GLY A 199 11.78 -6.38 39.37
CA GLY A 199 10.39 -6.59 39.77
C GLY A 199 10.03 -8.05 40.02
N ARG A 200 8.82 -8.26 40.53
CA ARG A 200 8.23 -9.58 40.82
C ARG A 200 7.85 -10.32 39.53
N VAL A 201 7.17 -11.46 39.70
CA VAL A 201 6.54 -12.26 38.64
C VAL A 201 5.01 -12.16 38.76
N GLY A 202 4.30 -12.34 37.65
CA GLY A 202 2.85 -12.33 37.61
C GLY A 202 2.29 -13.24 36.53
N LEU A 203 0.96 -13.39 36.53
CA LEU A 203 0.22 -14.20 35.57
C LEU A 203 -0.93 -13.40 34.95
N ARG A 204 -1.31 -13.76 33.72
CA ARG A 204 -2.40 -13.11 32.97
C ARG A 204 -3.23 -14.12 32.18
N SER A 205 -4.51 -13.83 32.01
CA SER A 205 -5.34 -14.33 30.90
C SER A 205 -6.29 -13.23 30.40
N TRP A 206 -6.72 -13.28 29.13
CA TRP A 206 -7.64 -12.28 28.55
C TRP A 206 -8.70 -12.91 27.64
N GLY A 207 -9.66 -12.10 27.19
CA GLY A 207 -10.78 -12.59 26.37
C GLY A 207 -11.59 -13.66 27.10
N PRO A 208 -12.14 -14.67 26.42
CA PRO A 208 -12.86 -15.79 27.04
C PRO A 208 -11.94 -16.95 27.48
N THR A 209 -10.61 -16.81 27.38
CA THR A 209 -9.67 -17.92 27.56
C THR A 209 -9.67 -18.44 29.00
N GLN A 210 -9.72 -19.76 29.14
CA GLN A 210 -9.65 -20.48 30.41
C GLN A 210 -8.30 -21.18 30.52
N VAL A 211 -7.59 -20.99 31.63
CA VAL A 211 -6.20 -21.42 31.76
C VAL A 211 -5.93 -22.04 33.12
N LYS A 212 -5.07 -23.05 33.15
CA LYS A 212 -4.53 -23.67 34.37
C LYS A 212 -3.02 -23.50 34.42
N PHE A 213 -2.50 -23.30 35.63
CA PHE A 213 -1.07 -23.32 35.93
C PHE A 213 -0.80 -24.33 37.05
N ASP A 214 0.25 -25.13 36.88
CA ASP A 214 0.67 -26.14 37.87
C ASP A 214 1.52 -25.52 38.97
N TYR A 215 2.64 -24.88 38.60
CA TYR A 215 3.48 -24.12 39.52
C TYR A 215 4.10 -22.91 38.84
N VAL A 216 4.63 -21.97 39.63
CA VAL A 216 5.60 -20.97 39.16
C VAL A 216 6.82 -21.01 40.06
N ARG A 217 8.01 -21.17 39.48
CA ARG A 217 9.29 -21.16 40.19
C ARG A 217 10.15 -20.00 39.69
N VAL A 218 10.73 -19.26 40.63
CA VAL A 218 11.60 -18.11 40.36
C VAL A 218 12.96 -18.36 40.98
N SER A 219 14.01 -18.30 40.18
CA SER A 219 15.38 -18.59 40.62
C SER A 219 16.33 -17.46 40.20
N GLY A 220 17.32 -17.13 41.03
CA GLY A 220 18.25 -16.04 40.75
C GLY A 220 19.26 -16.42 39.66
N ILE A 221 19.72 -15.44 38.86
CA ILE A 221 20.62 -15.75 37.74
C ILE A 221 22.04 -16.14 38.17
N GLY A 222 22.47 -15.72 39.37
CA GLY A 222 23.80 -15.95 39.94
C GLY A 222 23.81 -16.83 41.19
N SER A 223 22.64 -17.19 41.74
CA SER A 223 22.55 -18.44 42.51
C SER A 223 22.65 -19.55 41.50
N VAL A 224 23.55 -20.53 41.69
CA VAL A 224 23.57 -21.81 40.99
C VAL A 224 22.15 -22.25 40.63
N THR A 225 21.72 -21.93 39.42
CA THR A 225 20.43 -22.32 38.85
C THR A 225 20.75 -23.54 38.04
N SER A 226 20.81 -24.65 38.74
CA SER A 226 21.44 -25.83 38.17
C SER A 226 20.90 -27.05 38.89
N GLU A 227 19.67 -27.43 38.55
CA GLU A 227 19.17 -28.75 38.90
C GLU A 227 19.68 -29.74 37.84
N TRP A 228 20.06 -30.93 38.29
CA TRP A 228 20.29 -32.05 37.38
C TRP A 228 18.98 -32.41 36.69
N ILE A 229 18.91 -32.23 35.37
CA ILE A 229 17.73 -32.61 34.60
C ILE A 229 17.92 -34.00 34.00
N PRO A 230 16.90 -34.87 33.98
CA PRO A 230 17.00 -36.14 33.26
C PRO A 230 17.27 -35.89 31.78
N TYR A 231 18.25 -36.59 31.20
CA TYR A 231 18.40 -36.64 29.75
C TYR A 231 17.34 -37.59 29.16
N THR A 232 16.79 -37.27 27.99
CA THR A 232 15.56 -37.90 27.49
C THR A 232 15.68 -38.47 26.08
N TYR A 233 14.83 -39.46 25.76
CA TYR A 233 14.48 -39.88 24.40
C TYR A 233 12.98 -39.67 24.21
N SER A 234 12.60 -38.89 23.20
CA SER A 234 11.18 -38.63 22.92
C SER A 234 10.42 -38.21 24.18
N ARG A 235 10.99 -37.26 24.94
CA ARG A 235 10.47 -36.68 26.19
C ARG A 235 10.59 -37.56 27.43
N ASN A 236 10.94 -38.83 27.29
CA ASN A 236 11.04 -39.75 28.41
C ASN A 236 12.47 -39.77 28.96
N ALA A 237 12.62 -39.58 30.27
CA ALA A 237 13.90 -39.76 30.96
C ALA A 237 14.48 -41.14 30.66
N ILE A 238 15.81 -41.23 30.48
CA ILE A 238 16.49 -42.50 30.20
C ILE A 238 16.44 -43.39 31.45
N TYR A 239 15.91 -44.59 31.27
CA TYR A 239 15.82 -45.65 32.27
C TYR A 239 16.45 -46.90 31.68
N ASP A 240 17.61 -47.28 32.19
CA ASP A 240 18.23 -48.55 31.86
C ASP A 240 17.84 -49.66 32.86
N ALA A 241 17.66 -50.87 32.35
CA ALA A 241 17.17 -52.02 33.11
C ALA A 241 18.31 -52.75 33.84
N ILE A 242 18.13 -53.07 35.12
CA ILE A 242 19.16 -53.71 35.94
C ILE A 242 19.52 -55.11 35.39
N GLY A 243 20.79 -55.29 35.01
CA GLY A 243 21.36 -56.57 34.59
C GLY A 243 20.98 -56.97 33.16
N SER A 244 21.75 -57.91 32.61
CA SER A 244 21.88 -58.33 31.19
C SER A 244 20.61 -58.73 30.39
N SER A 245 19.49 -58.06 30.58
CA SER A 245 18.17 -58.39 30.04
C SER A 245 17.74 -57.49 28.87
N ASP A 246 18.50 -56.44 28.57
CA ASP A 246 18.35 -55.52 27.44
C ASP A 246 19.11 -55.97 26.16
N ASN A 247 19.87 -57.07 26.24
CA ASN A 247 20.77 -57.57 25.18
C ASN A 247 21.85 -56.54 24.74
N SER A 248 22.24 -55.58 25.59
CA SER A 248 23.49 -54.86 25.41
C SER A 248 24.65 -55.85 25.64
N THR A 249 25.11 -56.52 24.58
CA THR A 249 26.05 -57.65 24.71
C THR A 249 27.50 -57.19 24.94
N GLY A 250 27.76 -56.14 25.72
CA GLY A 250 29.08 -55.54 25.82
C GLY A 250 30.12 -56.36 26.60
N GLY A 251 30.50 -57.50 26.04
CA GLY A 251 31.73 -58.17 26.38
C GLY A 251 31.67 -59.07 27.61
N THR A 252 32.49 -60.10 27.55
CA THR A 252 32.52 -61.26 28.45
C THR A 252 33.01 -60.91 29.85
N GLY A 253 32.09 -60.73 30.81
CA GLY A 253 32.39 -60.70 32.25
C GLY A 253 31.53 -59.71 33.01
N ALA A 254 30.81 -60.18 34.04
CA ALA A 254 29.96 -59.37 34.90
C ALA A 254 30.82 -58.42 35.76
N ARG A 255 30.85 -57.13 35.40
CA ARG A 255 31.48 -56.05 36.19
C ARG A 255 30.43 -54.96 36.39
N GLN A 256 29.92 -54.85 37.61
CA GLN A 256 28.78 -53.97 37.92
C GLN A 256 29.16 -52.48 38.03
N GLU A 257 30.46 -52.14 38.07
CA GLU A 257 30.94 -50.75 38.07
C GLU A 257 30.80 -50.03 36.71
N VAL A 258 30.47 -50.77 35.66
CA VAL A 258 30.22 -50.25 34.29
C VAL A 258 28.78 -50.46 33.83
N ASP A 259 27.91 -50.98 34.70
CA ASP A 259 26.49 -51.20 34.41
C ASP A 259 25.69 -49.95 34.83
N PHE A 260 24.98 -49.34 33.88
CA PHE A 260 24.00 -48.29 34.17
C PHE A 260 22.80 -48.89 34.92
N VAL A 261 22.15 -48.06 35.74
CA VAL A 261 20.95 -48.47 36.49
C VAL A 261 19.96 -47.33 36.57
N SER A 262 18.69 -47.66 36.79
CA SER A 262 17.67 -46.66 37.04
C SER A 262 16.47 -47.17 37.84
N SER A 263 15.71 -46.23 38.40
CA SER A 263 14.44 -46.46 39.09
C SER A 263 13.39 -45.45 38.63
N SER A 264 12.14 -45.62 39.08
CA SER A 264 11.07 -44.63 38.85
C SER A 264 11.40 -43.23 39.41
N THR A 265 12.38 -43.11 40.29
CA THR A 265 12.79 -41.84 40.92
C THR A 265 14.23 -41.43 40.61
N LEU A 266 15.00 -42.30 39.96
CA LEU A 266 16.41 -42.07 39.62
C LEU A 266 16.65 -42.48 38.15
N PRO A 267 16.65 -41.53 37.20
CA PRO A 267 17.07 -41.77 35.82
C PRO A 267 18.52 -42.25 35.73
N SER A 268 18.84 -43.02 34.69
CA SER A 268 20.22 -43.47 34.43
C SER A 268 21.16 -42.32 34.14
N VAL A 269 20.66 -41.27 33.48
CA VAL A 269 21.45 -40.16 32.99
C VAL A 269 20.77 -38.83 33.34
N GLN A 270 21.57 -37.91 33.84
CA GLN A 270 21.17 -36.52 34.05
C GLN A 270 22.21 -35.57 33.47
N LEU A 271 21.74 -34.46 32.91
CA LEU A 271 22.55 -33.41 32.33
C LEU A 271 22.47 -32.15 33.21
N PHE A 272 23.57 -31.42 33.25
CA PHE A 272 23.58 -30.03 33.68
C PHE A 272 24.47 -29.22 32.73
N GLY A 273 24.08 -27.97 32.45
CA GLY A 273 24.89 -27.03 31.69
C GLY A 273 24.62 -25.59 32.13
N ASN A 274 25.67 -24.77 32.18
CA ASN A 274 25.57 -23.34 32.51
C ASN A 274 26.06 -22.43 31.37
N CYS A 275 26.09 -22.95 30.15
CA CYS A 275 26.62 -22.31 28.95
C CYS A 275 28.15 -22.15 28.92
N SER A 276 28.89 -22.49 29.98
CA SER A 276 30.37 -22.52 29.98
C SER A 276 30.96 -23.87 30.39
N THR A 277 30.17 -24.70 31.05
CA THR A 277 30.53 -26.03 31.54
C THR A 277 29.35 -26.97 31.33
N LEU A 278 29.65 -28.13 30.77
CA LEU A 278 28.75 -29.26 30.68
C LEU A 278 29.09 -30.23 31.81
N MET A 279 28.06 -30.73 32.49
CA MET A 279 28.21 -31.77 33.50
C MET A 279 27.24 -32.90 33.23
N PHE A 280 27.73 -34.12 33.39
CA PHE A 280 26.99 -35.34 33.16
C PHE A 280 26.99 -36.16 34.43
N ARG A 281 25.83 -36.69 34.79
CA ARG A 281 25.65 -37.60 35.92
C ARG A 281 25.11 -38.91 35.40
N VAL A 282 25.77 -40.01 35.77
CA VAL A 282 25.30 -41.35 35.47
C VAL A 282 25.14 -42.18 36.74
N ALA A 283 24.10 -43.00 36.81
CA ALA A 283 23.85 -43.91 37.92
C ALA A 283 24.42 -45.30 37.60
N LEU A 284 25.28 -45.81 38.47
CA LEU A 284 26.01 -47.07 38.31
C LEU A 284 25.62 -48.09 39.38
N ALA A 285 25.58 -49.38 39.00
CA ALA A 285 25.20 -50.47 39.90
C ALA A 285 26.21 -50.73 41.04
N SER A 286 27.49 -50.35 40.86
CA SER A 286 28.55 -50.58 41.84
C SER A 286 29.58 -49.45 41.90
N ASN A 287 30.46 -49.49 42.89
CA ASN A 287 31.43 -48.43 43.15
C ASN A 287 32.48 -48.38 42.01
N PRO A 288 32.59 -47.26 41.28
CA PRO A 288 33.59 -47.08 40.22
C PRO A 288 34.99 -46.77 40.75
N LEU A 289 35.16 -46.50 42.05
CA LEU A 289 36.42 -46.06 42.64
C LEU A 289 37.36 -47.21 43.02
N GLN A 290 38.66 -46.95 42.91
CA GLN A 290 39.75 -47.81 43.40
C GLN A 290 40.27 -47.27 44.75
N LEU A 291 39.51 -47.50 45.83
CA LEU A 291 39.81 -46.95 47.17
C LEU A 291 41.02 -47.62 47.89
N SER A 292 41.63 -48.64 47.30
CA SER A 292 42.77 -49.37 47.89
C SER A 292 43.74 -49.88 46.81
N GLY A 293 45.03 -49.55 46.93
CA GLY A 293 46.06 -49.90 45.93
C GLY A 293 46.08 -49.00 44.68
N SER A 294 47.20 -49.05 43.95
CA SER A 294 47.51 -48.45 42.63
C SER A 294 47.37 -46.94 42.38
N GLY A 295 47.11 -46.08 43.36
CA GLY A 295 47.38 -44.63 43.24
C GLY A 295 46.49 -43.81 42.30
N THR A 296 45.58 -44.43 41.53
CA THR A 296 44.57 -43.80 40.67
C THR A 296 43.16 -43.82 41.31
N PRO A 297 42.26 -42.85 41.02
CA PRO A 297 40.94 -42.75 41.65
C PRO A 297 39.91 -43.79 41.18
N TYR A 298 39.97 -44.25 39.92
CA TYR A 298 38.96 -45.13 39.31
C TYR A 298 39.48 -46.55 39.08
N LYS A 299 38.54 -47.51 39.02
CA LYS A 299 38.82 -48.87 38.54
C LYS A 299 39.07 -48.85 37.04
N SER A 300 39.90 -49.78 36.57
CA SER A 300 40.23 -50.00 35.16
C SER A 300 38.99 -50.25 34.29
N SER A 301 38.41 -49.16 33.81
CA SER A 301 37.20 -49.02 32.98
C SER A 301 37.13 -47.60 32.44
N THR A 302 36.30 -47.36 31.43
CA THR A 302 36.08 -46.03 30.84
C THR A 302 34.59 -45.70 30.85
N TRP A 303 34.25 -44.43 31.07
CA TRP A 303 32.88 -43.92 30.99
C TRP A 303 32.82 -42.83 29.92
N ASN A 304 31.96 -43.02 28.93
CA ASN A 304 32.02 -42.31 27.67
C ASN A 304 30.69 -41.57 27.41
N VAL A 305 30.80 -40.29 27.03
CA VAL A 305 29.71 -39.49 26.46
C VAL A 305 30.02 -39.25 24.99
N LEU A 306 29.29 -39.90 24.10
CA LEU A 306 29.35 -39.70 22.67
C LEU A 306 28.46 -38.50 22.30
N ILE A 307 28.91 -37.67 21.39
CA ILE A 307 28.17 -36.50 20.89
C ILE A 307 28.04 -36.61 19.38
N ASP A 308 26.81 -36.59 18.88
CA ASP A 308 26.48 -36.47 17.46
C ASP A 308 25.98 -35.04 17.22
N ALA A 309 26.73 -34.26 16.46
CA ALA A 309 26.47 -32.85 16.18
C ALA A 309 25.89 -32.65 14.77
N ASP A 310 26.03 -33.62 13.86
CA ASP A 310 25.54 -33.53 12.48
C ASP A 310 24.35 -34.47 12.18
N GLY A 311 23.94 -35.31 13.12
CA GLY A 311 22.77 -36.19 13.08
C GLY A 311 22.93 -37.38 12.14
N ASP A 312 24.16 -37.81 11.87
CA ASP A 312 24.45 -38.93 10.99
C ASP A 312 24.43 -40.31 11.67
N GLY A 313 24.21 -40.33 13.00
CA GLY A 313 24.17 -41.53 13.82
C GLY A 313 25.52 -41.96 14.39
N TYR A 314 26.62 -41.28 14.08
CA TYR A 314 27.96 -41.55 14.56
C TYR A 314 28.48 -40.41 15.44
N ARG A 315 29.56 -40.68 16.18
CA ARG A 315 30.13 -39.71 17.12
C ARG A 315 31.02 -38.69 16.40
N ASP A 316 30.66 -37.41 16.47
CA ASP A 316 31.59 -36.32 16.16
C ASP A 316 32.61 -36.16 17.29
N PHE A 317 32.10 -36.02 18.52
CA PHE A 317 32.92 -35.91 19.72
C PHE A 317 32.74 -37.08 20.67
N THR A 318 33.76 -37.34 21.50
CA THR A 318 33.63 -38.24 22.66
C THR A 318 34.33 -37.64 23.85
N ILE A 319 33.63 -37.59 24.98
CA ILE A 319 34.19 -37.28 26.29
C ILE A 319 34.38 -38.61 27.02
N GLU A 320 35.63 -38.99 27.27
CA GLU A 320 36.01 -40.21 27.97
C GLU A 320 36.58 -39.86 29.34
N LEU A 321 36.04 -40.44 30.41
CA LEU A 321 36.76 -40.60 31.67
C LEU A 321 37.51 -41.93 31.62
N ASP A 322 38.84 -41.86 31.53
CA ASP A 322 39.72 -43.02 31.39
C ASP A 322 40.26 -43.48 32.74
N GLY A 323 39.58 -44.46 33.36
CA GLY A 323 40.05 -45.09 34.59
C GLY A 323 41.08 -46.20 34.37
N THR A 324 41.60 -46.40 33.16
CA THR A 324 42.52 -47.50 32.83
C THR A 324 43.99 -47.15 33.07
N ASP A 325 44.27 -45.91 33.43
CA ASP A 325 45.61 -45.44 33.73
C ASP A 325 46.25 -46.23 34.90
N SER A 326 47.58 -46.23 34.94
CA SER A 326 48.35 -46.91 35.98
C SER A 326 49.45 -46.00 36.49
N GLY A 327 49.56 -45.80 37.81
CA GLY A 327 50.61 -44.93 38.37
C GLY A 327 50.23 -44.22 39.67
N VAL A 328 50.76 -43.00 39.86
CA VAL A 328 50.45 -42.12 41.01
C VAL A 328 49.90 -40.76 40.54
N SER A 329 49.42 -40.69 39.30
CA SER A 329 48.68 -39.55 38.76
C SER A 329 47.17 -39.83 38.83
N PRO A 330 46.30 -38.81 38.86
CA PRO A 330 44.87 -38.99 38.63
C PRO A 330 44.60 -39.58 37.24
N ASP A 331 43.48 -40.27 37.10
CA ASP A 331 42.94 -40.71 35.80
C ASP A 331 42.58 -39.51 34.92
N ASP A 332 42.51 -39.68 33.60
CA ASP A 332 42.29 -38.58 32.66
C ASP A 332 40.84 -38.43 32.17
N ILE A 333 40.43 -37.19 31.88
CA ILE A 333 39.31 -36.87 30.99
C ILE A 333 39.88 -36.50 29.62
N LYS A 334 39.50 -37.23 28.58
CA LYS A 334 39.95 -37.05 27.19
C LYS A 334 38.77 -36.65 26.31
N ILE A 335 39.01 -35.75 25.36
CA ILE A 335 38.05 -35.40 24.32
C ILE A 335 38.62 -35.75 22.96
N TYR A 336 37.87 -36.52 22.20
CA TYR A 336 38.18 -36.94 20.84
C TYR A 336 37.27 -36.22 19.85
N TYR A 337 37.77 -35.97 18.64
CA TYR A 337 36.98 -35.50 17.50
C TYR A 337 37.34 -36.28 16.23
N SER A 338 36.33 -36.75 15.49
CA SER A 338 36.49 -37.39 14.17
C SER A 338 35.24 -37.21 13.33
N THR A 339 35.39 -37.15 12.01
CA THR A 339 34.29 -37.21 11.03
C THR A 339 34.12 -38.62 10.44
N THR A 340 34.89 -39.60 10.93
CA THR A 340 34.81 -40.98 10.46
C THR A 340 33.55 -41.63 11.03
N LYS A 341 32.76 -42.29 10.16
CA LYS A 341 31.52 -43.01 10.56
C LYS A 341 31.82 -44.32 11.32
N GLU A 342 32.43 -44.20 12.49
CA GLU A 342 32.72 -45.28 13.43
C GLU A 342 32.77 -44.78 14.88
N GLN A 343 32.73 -45.71 15.84
CA GLN A 343 32.79 -45.41 17.28
C GLN A 343 34.21 -45.57 17.85
N TYR A 344 35.19 -46.05 17.08
CA TYR A 344 36.55 -46.30 17.55
C TYR A 344 37.26 -44.99 17.93
N LEU A 345 38.05 -44.98 19.01
CA LEU A 345 38.80 -43.79 19.46
C LEU A 345 40.28 -43.94 19.11
N TYR A 346 40.76 -43.15 18.14
CA TYR A 346 42.19 -43.08 17.83
C TYR A 346 42.87 -42.06 18.73
N ASP A 347 44.08 -42.36 19.21
CA ASP A 347 44.88 -41.40 19.99
C ASP A 347 45.15 -40.11 19.20
N THR A 348 45.24 -40.21 17.86
CA THR A 348 45.37 -39.05 16.96
C THR A 348 44.14 -38.16 16.96
N ASP A 349 42.98 -38.61 17.44
CA ASP A 349 41.72 -37.88 17.47
C ASP A 349 41.57 -37.02 18.74
N ILE A 350 42.44 -37.17 19.74
CA ILE A 350 42.43 -36.35 20.95
C ILE A 350 42.64 -34.87 20.61
N ILE A 351 41.73 -34.02 21.08
CA ILE A 351 41.79 -32.55 20.96
C ILE A 351 41.96 -31.86 22.31
N TRP A 352 41.60 -32.54 23.41
CA TRP A 352 41.74 -32.01 24.76
C TRP A 352 41.93 -33.15 25.76
N LYS A 353 42.73 -32.90 26.80
CA LYS A 353 43.07 -33.87 27.85
C LYS A 353 43.29 -33.14 29.17
N GLN A 354 42.72 -33.66 30.26
CA GLN A 354 42.97 -33.15 31.61
C GLN A 354 42.67 -34.16 32.71
N ASP A 355 43.47 -34.16 33.78
CA ASP A 355 43.28 -34.96 35.00
C ASP A 355 41.83 -34.87 35.54
N SER A 356 41.28 -35.98 36.04
CA SER A 356 39.96 -36.06 36.69
C SER A 356 39.89 -35.28 38.00
N ALA A 357 41.03 -34.82 38.52
CA ALA A 357 41.16 -34.01 39.72
C ALA A 357 41.42 -32.52 39.41
N LYS A 358 40.96 -31.60 40.28
CA LYS A 358 41.15 -30.15 40.14
C LYS A 358 42.60 -29.75 40.43
N HIS A 359 43.26 -29.20 39.41
CA HIS A 359 44.61 -28.63 39.48
C HIS A 359 44.63 -27.27 40.21
N LEU A 360 45.51 -27.08 41.21
CA LEU A 360 45.48 -25.86 42.06
C LEU A 360 46.33 -24.67 41.54
N THR A 361 47.36 -24.91 40.73
CA THR A 361 48.37 -23.88 40.36
C THR A 361 48.61 -23.65 38.86
N ASN A 362 48.09 -24.49 37.95
CA ASN A 362 48.29 -24.32 36.49
C ASN A 362 47.21 -25.08 35.67
N PRO A 363 46.29 -24.41 34.95
CA PRO A 363 45.25 -25.07 34.18
C PRO A 363 45.71 -25.66 32.81
N ASN A 364 47.00 -25.61 32.48
CA ASN A 364 47.49 -25.69 31.09
C ASN A 364 48.04 -27.07 30.66
N SER A 365 47.22 -28.13 30.67
CA SER A 365 47.48 -29.42 29.98
C SER A 365 48.75 -30.22 30.38
N VAL A 366 49.29 -30.05 31.60
CA VAL A 366 50.41 -30.87 32.09
C VAL A 366 49.87 -31.87 33.13
N ASP A 367 49.93 -33.16 32.78
CA ASP A 367 49.61 -34.33 33.62
C ASP A 367 50.44 -34.32 34.92
N GLY A 368 49.77 -34.51 36.07
CA GLY A 368 50.43 -35.00 37.29
C GLY A 368 50.30 -34.13 38.54
N GLU A 369 49.10 -33.99 39.09
CA GLU A 369 48.94 -33.58 40.50
C GLU A 369 49.64 -34.62 41.43
N PRO A 370 50.66 -34.25 42.22
CA PRO A 370 51.34 -35.21 43.09
C PRO A 370 50.43 -35.60 44.27
N GLY A 371 50.18 -36.90 44.45
CA GLY A 371 49.34 -37.38 45.55
C GLY A 371 48.74 -38.76 45.31
N GLY A 372 47.61 -39.02 45.95
CA GLY A 372 46.77 -40.18 45.69
C GLY A 372 45.31 -39.83 45.98
N PRO A 373 44.35 -40.74 45.74
CA PRO A 373 42.91 -40.44 45.76
C PRO A 373 42.42 -39.78 47.06
N THR A 374 42.98 -40.17 48.21
CA THR A 374 42.65 -39.56 49.52
C THR A 374 43.09 -38.10 49.67
N ASN A 375 44.10 -37.67 48.90
CA ASN A 375 44.63 -36.31 48.92
C ASN A 375 43.88 -35.39 47.96
N TRP A 376 43.28 -35.96 46.91
CA TRP A 376 42.54 -35.23 45.90
C TRP A 376 41.06 -35.06 46.25
N ASP A 377 40.52 -35.91 47.13
CA ASP A 377 39.15 -35.77 47.64
C ASP A 377 39.01 -34.50 48.50
N LYS A 378 38.20 -33.56 48.00
CA LYS A 378 37.94 -32.25 48.61
C LYS A 378 36.70 -32.25 49.50
N ASN A 379 35.95 -33.36 49.52
CA ASN A 379 34.77 -33.48 50.35
C ASN A 379 35.11 -34.22 51.66
N THR A 380 34.52 -33.79 52.76
CA THR A 380 34.73 -34.43 54.07
C THR A 380 33.71 -35.53 54.35
N SER A 381 32.69 -35.71 53.51
CA SER A 381 31.66 -36.73 53.66
C SER A 381 32.19 -38.12 53.24
N PRO A 382 32.01 -39.17 54.06
CA PRO A 382 32.46 -40.53 53.72
C PRO A 382 31.67 -41.17 52.56
N SER A 383 30.60 -40.53 52.10
CA SER A 383 29.75 -41.00 51.00
C SER A 383 29.89 -40.16 49.72
N VAL A 384 30.82 -39.20 49.70
CA VAL A 384 31.06 -38.32 48.55
C VAL A 384 32.56 -38.21 48.35
N TRP A 385 33.04 -38.59 47.17
CA TRP A 385 34.42 -38.40 46.74
C TRP A 385 34.43 -37.33 45.66
N ASP A 386 34.96 -36.15 45.97
CA ASP A 386 34.97 -35.00 45.06
C ASP A 386 36.40 -34.65 44.66
N PHE A 387 36.80 -35.09 43.46
CA PHE A 387 38.12 -34.79 42.93
C PHE A 387 38.17 -33.41 42.26
N GLY A 388 37.02 -32.77 42.04
CA GLY A 388 36.89 -31.43 41.48
C GLY A 388 36.42 -31.41 40.02
N ARG A 389 36.95 -32.26 39.12
CA ARG A 389 36.38 -32.44 37.75
C ARG A 389 35.49 -33.67 37.64
N THR A 390 35.65 -34.59 38.56
CA THR A 390 34.76 -35.72 38.71
C THR A 390 34.35 -35.87 40.16
N ARG A 391 33.17 -36.43 40.38
CA ARG A 391 32.64 -36.70 41.72
C ARG A 391 31.88 -38.01 41.74
N VAL A 392 32.05 -38.79 42.80
CA VAL A 392 31.27 -40.01 43.02
C VAL A 392 30.47 -39.87 44.31
N ILE A 393 29.17 -40.16 44.26
CA ILE A 393 28.28 -40.10 45.41
C ILE A 393 27.70 -41.50 45.65
N GLU A 394 27.90 -42.05 46.84
CA GLU A 394 27.14 -43.22 47.28
C GLU A 394 25.71 -42.78 47.60
N TYR A 395 24.74 -43.33 46.86
CA TYR A 395 23.32 -43.00 46.97
C TYR A 395 22.49 -44.24 47.32
N VAL A 396 21.49 -44.08 48.18
CA VAL A 396 20.57 -45.15 48.57
C VAL A 396 19.21 -44.87 47.94
N ASP A 397 18.92 -45.55 46.84
CA ASP A 397 17.62 -45.52 46.17
C ASP A 397 16.65 -46.49 46.85
N GLN A 398 15.36 -46.14 46.90
CA GLN A 398 14.34 -46.94 47.58
C GLN A 398 14.09 -48.31 46.93
N SER A 399 14.36 -48.42 45.63
CA SER A 399 14.09 -49.62 44.82
C SER A 399 15.36 -50.38 44.41
N LEU A 400 16.47 -49.69 44.17
CA LEU A 400 17.74 -50.28 43.74
C LEU A 400 18.66 -50.63 44.91
N GLY A 401 18.40 -50.06 46.10
CA GLY A 401 19.34 -50.11 47.20
C GLY A 401 20.53 -49.17 46.96
N ARG A 402 21.74 -49.63 47.26
CA ARG A 402 22.95 -48.80 47.15
C ARG A 402 23.42 -48.75 45.70
N VAL A 403 23.54 -47.54 45.17
CA VAL A 403 24.04 -47.22 43.83
C VAL A 403 25.08 -46.09 43.94
N TYR A 404 25.79 -45.82 42.84
CA TYR A 404 26.81 -44.78 42.79
C TYR A 404 26.52 -43.79 41.68
N LEU A 405 26.46 -42.50 42.01
CA LEU A 405 26.31 -41.43 41.02
C LEU A 405 27.70 -40.94 40.64
N LEU A 406 28.07 -41.12 39.37
CA LEU A 406 29.31 -40.59 38.79
C LEU A 406 29.00 -39.30 38.05
N ASP A 407 29.59 -38.20 38.53
CA ASP A 407 29.51 -36.89 37.90
C ASP A 407 30.82 -36.58 37.17
N ILE A 408 30.73 -36.08 35.94
CA ILE A 408 31.85 -35.65 35.09
C ILE A 408 31.57 -34.22 34.63
N GLN A 409 32.55 -33.32 34.73
CA GLN A 409 32.41 -31.96 34.19
C GLN A 409 33.49 -31.60 33.18
N VAL A 410 33.08 -30.96 32.09
CA VAL A 410 33.94 -30.54 30.98
C VAL A 410 33.63 -29.08 30.62
N PRO A 411 34.64 -28.21 30.50
CA PRO A 411 34.41 -26.84 30.05
C PRO A 411 34.05 -26.83 28.56
N LEU A 412 33.10 -25.98 28.16
CA LEU A 412 32.61 -25.92 26.77
C LEU A 412 33.74 -25.62 25.77
N GLU A 413 34.73 -24.83 26.18
CA GLU A 413 35.92 -24.51 25.37
C GLU A 413 36.79 -25.73 25.02
N ALA A 414 36.63 -26.85 25.71
CA ALA A 414 37.32 -28.09 25.38
C ALA A 414 36.72 -28.81 24.16
N LEU A 415 35.48 -28.46 23.79
CA LEU A 415 34.77 -28.98 22.62
C LEU A 415 35.02 -28.07 21.40
N ASP A 416 36.30 -27.83 21.11
CA ASP A 416 36.78 -27.01 20.00
C ASP A 416 37.67 -27.83 19.06
N ALA A 417 37.07 -28.35 17.99
CA ALA A 417 37.76 -29.15 16.99
C ALA A 417 38.32 -28.34 15.81
N THR A 418 38.37 -27.01 15.90
CA THR A 418 38.82 -26.14 14.79
C THR A 418 40.25 -26.44 14.35
N SER A 419 41.09 -26.98 15.23
CA SER A 419 42.45 -27.44 14.91
C SER A 419 42.50 -28.67 13.99
N LYS A 420 41.37 -29.36 13.78
CA LYS A 420 41.21 -30.56 12.93
C LYS A 420 40.14 -30.37 11.85
N ASP A 421 39.93 -29.13 11.41
CA ASP A 421 38.89 -28.76 10.45
C ASP A 421 37.45 -29.12 10.90
N GLY A 422 37.26 -29.32 12.21
CA GLY A 422 35.97 -29.63 12.82
C GLY A 422 35.26 -28.43 13.43
N PRO A 423 34.03 -28.61 13.93
CA PRO A 423 33.25 -27.55 14.53
C PRO A 423 33.78 -27.17 15.92
N LYS A 424 33.45 -25.96 16.35
CA LYS A 424 33.54 -25.54 17.75
C LYS A 424 32.13 -25.50 18.33
N LEU A 425 31.90 -26.24 19.41
CA LEU A 425 30.61 -26.15 20.11
C LEU A 425 30.54 -24.83 20.88
N THR A 426 29.48 -24.07 20.63
CA THR A 426 29.18 -22.77 21.25
C THR A 426 27.99 -22.90 22.19
N THR A 427 27.60 -21.79 22.82
CA THR A 427 26.40 -21.73 23.68
C THR A 427 25.12 -22.08 22.93
N ASP A 428 25.11 -21.84 21.62
CA ASP A 428 23.94 -22.03 20.75
C ASP A 428 24.06 -23.34 19.93
N SER A 429 25.17 -24.08 20.06
CA SER A 429 25.30 -25.40 19.45
C SER A 429 24.31 -26.38 20.07
N ILE A 430 23.68 -27.15 19.19
CA ILE A 430 22.72 -28.20 19.51
C ILE A 430 23.30 -29.51 19.04
N PHE A 431 23.21 -30.53 19.89
CA PHE A 431 23.81 -31.83 19.66
C PHE A 431 23.02 -32.91 20.39
N GLN A 432 23.28 -34.15 20.04
CA GLN A 432 22.67 -35.30 20.69
C GLN A 432 23.73 -36.07 21.48
N LEU A 433 23.30 -36.75 22.54
CA LEU A 433 24.18 -37.46 23.45
C LEU A 433 23.84 -38.94 23.51
N ALA A 434 24.86 -39.79 23.64
CA ALA A 434 24.73 -41.18 23.99
C ALA A 434 25.76 -41.53 25.06
N PHE A 435 25.39 -42.40 26.01
CA PHE A 435 26.21 -42.70 27.18
C PHE A 435 26.57 -44.17 27.17
N THR A 436 27.87 -44.45 27.21
CA THR A 436 28.40 -45.82 27.12
C THR A 436 29.51 -46.07 28.13
N THR A 437 29.79 -47.33 28.40
CA THR A 437 30.92 -47.74 29.24
C THR A 437 31.80 -48.74 28.49
N SER A 438 33.06 -48.85 28.91
CA SER A 438 33.99 -49.83 28.35
C SER A 438 35.07 -50.23 29.36
N SER A 439 35.89 -51.21 28.98
CA SER A 439 37.15 -51.57 29.66
C SER A 439 38.35 -51.46 28.71
N ASN A 440 38.20 -50.69 27.63
CA ASN A 440 39.19 -50.46 26.58
C ASN A 440 39.09 -49.03 26.06
N THR A 441 40.19 -48.31 26.08
CA THR A 441 40.31 -46.88 25.73
C THR A 441 40.12 -46.57 24.25
N ASN A 442 40.18 -47.56 23.36
CA ASN A 442 39.93 -47.36 21.93
C ASN A 442 38.54 -47.84 21.48
N ASN A 443 37.83 -48.59 22.32
CA ASN A 443 36.50 -49.11 22.01
C ASN A 443 35.48 -48.64 23.06
N PRO A 444 34.84 -47.48 22.88
CA PRO A 444 33.99 -46.87 23.91
C PRO A 444 32.66 -47.60 24.12
N VAL A 445 32.28 -48.46 23.16
CA VAL A 445 31.00 -49.17 23.12
C VAL A 445 31.14 -50.64 23.53
N GLN A 446 32.11 -50.95 24.39
CA GLN A 446 32.46 -52.32 24.74
C GLN A 446 31.56 -52.94 25.79
N LYS A 447 30.99 -52.19 26.74
CA LYS A 447 30.34 -52.73 27.96
C LYS A 447 28.84 -52.48 28.03
N ASP A 448 28.42 -51.26 28.30
CA ASP A 448 27.01 -50.94 28.51
C ASP A 448 26.61 -49.64 27.83
N ILE A 449 25.31 -49.44 27.63
CA ILE A 449 24.69 -48.24 27.04
C ILE A 449 23.46 -47.82 27.84
N ALA A 450 23.35 -46.54 28.19
CA ALA A 450 22.14 -46.05 28.84
C ALA A 450 21.02 -45.83 27.81
N PHE A 451 20.19 -46.86 27.56
CA PHE A 451 19.12 -46.80 26.54
C PHE A 451 17.88 -47.64 26.90
N GLN A 452 16.69 -47.07 26.66
CA GLN A 452 15.41 -47.77 26.84
C GLN A 452 15.04 -48.56 25.58
N GLY A 453 15.61 -49.74 25.38
CA GLY A 453 15.24 -50.61 24.27
C GLY A 453 16.19 -51.77 24.01
N ILE A 454 15.94 -52.51 22.93
CA ILE A 454 16.83 -53.60 22.49
C ILE A 454 17.79 -53.03 21.45
N TYR A 455 19.10 -53.07 21.73
CA TYR A 455 20.14 -52.68 20.79
C TYR A 455 21.47 -53.40 21.09
N THR A 456 22.20 -53.80 20.04
CA THR A 456 23.53 -54.40 20.18
C THR A 456 24.57 -53.47 19.56
N MET A 457 25.33 -52.81 20.45
CA MET A 457 26.43 -51.90 20.12
C MET A 457 27.48 -52.54 19.20
N GLY A 458 28.13 -51.70 18.37
CA GLY A 458 29.27 -52.11 17.57
C GLY A 458 30.00 -50.92 16.98
N LEU A 459 31.32 -51.06 16.78
CA LEU A 459 32.19 -49.97 16.32
C LEU A 459 31.75 -49.34 14.99
N ASN A 460 31.16 -50.11 14.08
CA ASN A 460 30.73 -49.63 12.77
C ASN A 460 29.21 -49.42 12.66
N LYS A 461 28.51 -49.31 13.79
CA LYS A 461 27.06 -49.11 13.85
C LYS A 461 26.70 -47.72 14.36
N PRO A 462 25.57 -47.14 13.90
CA PRO A 462 25.03 -45.92 14.47
C PRO A 462 24.51 -46.16 15.89
N MET A 463 24.59 -45.15 16.75
CA MET A 463 24.16 -45.22 18.14
C MET A 463 22.76 -44.60 18.33
N PRO A 464 21.94 -45.11 19.26
CA PRO A 464 20.70 -44.45 19.62
C PRO A 464 21.09 -43.16 20.35
N PHE A 465 21.02 -42.00 19.70
CA PHE A 465 21.25 -40.71 20.34
C PHE A 465 19.92 -40.11 20.82
N GLY A 466 19.93 -39.45 21.99
CA GLY A 466 18.72 -38.92 22.62
C GLY A 466 18.24 -37.59 22.05
N ASP A 467 17.38 -36.92 22.82
CA ASP A 467 16.79 -35.63 22.47
C ASP A 467 17.87 -34.54 22.39
N LEU A 468 17.58 -33.50 21.62
CA LEU A 468 18.54 -32.43 21.34
C LEU A 468 18.91 -31.69 22.61
N ALA A 469 20.20 -31.62 22.93
CA ALA A 469 20.74 -30.86 24.06
C ALA A 469 21.59 -29.67 23.60
N ASN A 470 21.79 -28.71 24.49
CA ASN A 470 22.76 -27.64 24.29
C ASN A 470 23.67 -27.42 25.51
N ALA A 471 24.70 -26.58 25.34
CA ALA A 471 25.68 -26.28 26.38
C ALA A 471 25.09 -25.60 27.64
N CYS A 472 23.87 -25.08 27.54
CA CYS A 472 23.13 -24.46 28.63
C CYS A 472 22.25 -25.46 29.40
N GLY A 473 22.38 -26.77 29.13
CA GLY A 473 21.63 -27.80 29.83
C GLY A 473 20.14 -27.78 29.51
N ARG A 474 19.76 -27.39 28.28
CA ARG A 474 18.38 -27.44 27.79
C ARG A 474 18.20 -28.66 26.91
N ILE A 475 17.00 -29.23 26.91
CA ILE A 475 16.62 -30.36 26.05
C ILE A 475 15.43 -29.94 25.18
N SER A 476 15.54 -30.09 23.87
CA SER A 476 14.49 -29.82 22.88
C SER A 476 13.90 -31.14 22.37
N GLN A 477 12.57 -31.15 22.23
CA GLN A 477 11.77 -32.31 21.83
C GLN A 477 11.32 -32.26 20.37
N VAL A 478 11.75 -31.24 19.63
CA VAL A 478 11.29 -30.96 18.27
C VAL A 478 12.49 -31.11 17.33
N PRO A 479 12.31 -31.71 16.13
CA PRO A 479 13.36 -31.80 15.14
C PRO A 479 13.81 -30.40 14.71
N LEU A 480 15.12 -30.19 14.56
CA LEU A 480 15.70 -28.89 14.21
C LEU A 480 16.53 -29.02 12.93
N THR A 481 16.34 -28.08 12.00
CA THR A 481 17.26 -27.96 10.85
C THR A 481 18.53 -27.29 11.35
N SER A 482 19.69 -27.94 11.23
CA SER A 482 20.98 -27.38 11.64
C SER A 482 21.70 -26.73 10.48
N THR A 483 21.48 -27.19 9.25
CA THR A 483 22.10 -26.62 8.04
C THR A 483 21.23 -26.90 6.82
N LEU A 484 21.12 -25.92 5.93
CA LEU A 484 20.47 -26.05 4.63
C LEU A 484 21.45 -25.65 3.51
N LEU A 485 21.71 -26.58 2.59
CA LEU A 485 22.62 -26.37 1.46
C LEU A 485 21.87 -26.55 0.14
N LEU A 486 22.24 -25.73 -0.85
CA LEU A 486 21.80 -25.89 -2.23
C LEU A 486 23.03 -25.86 -3.14
N THR A 487 23.18 -26.89 -3.97
CA THR A 487 24.29 -27.00 -4.93
C THR A 487 23.79 -27.31 -6.34
N GLY A 488 24.48 -26.77 -7.35
CA GLY A 488 24.10 -26.94 -8.76
C GLY A 488 22.97 -26.01 -9.22
N CYS A 489 22.62 -26.13 -10.50
CA CYS A 489 21.54 -25.38 -11.12
C CYS A 489 21.01 -26.24 -12.31
N GLY A 490 19.80 -26.81 -12.17
CA GLY A 490 19.11 -27.59 -13.21
C GLY A 490 19.81 -28.89 -13.68
N PRO A 491 19.93 -29.95 -12.84
CA PRO A 491 19.29 -30.12 -11.53
C PRO A 491 20.12 -29.53 -10.39
N ALA A 492 19.43 -28.87 -9.46
CA ALA A 492 19.98 -28.51 -8.16
C ALA A 492 19.76 -29.67 -7.16
N ILE A 493 20.64 -29.78 -6.18
CA ILE A 493 20.50 -30.68 -5.03
C ILE A 493 20.28 -29.82 -3.80
N ILE A 494 19.14 -29.98 -3.16
CA ILE A 494 18.82 -29.37 -1.87
C ILE A 494 19.12 -30.41 -0.80
N GLN A 495 19.89 -30.01 0.22
CA GLN A 495 20.29 -30.87 1.33
C GLN A 495 19.93 -30.20 2.65
N ALA A 496 19.22 -30.91 3.53
CA ALA A 496 19.01 -30.49 4.91
C ALA A 496 19.70 -31.45 5.87
N TYR A 497 20.38 -30.89 6.86
CA TYR A 497 20.84 -31.59 8.04
C TYR A 497 19.82 -31.32 9.14
N VAL A 498 19.18 -32.38 9.61
CA VAL A 498 18.08 -32.32 10.58
C VAL A 498 18.47 -33.14 11.79
N LEU A 499 18.56 -32.49 12.94
CA LEU A 499 18.85 -33.14 14.20
C LEU A 499 17.53 -33.50 14.89
N ASP A 500 17.42 -34.72 15.37
CA ASP A 500 16.30 -35.20 16.18
C ASP A 500 16.67 -36.52 16.86
N THR A 501 15.95 -36.91 17.91
CA THR A 501 16.13 -38.20 18.61
C THR A 501 16.24 -39.39 17.65
N HIS A 502 16.99 -40.41 18.05
CA HIS A 502 17.02 -41.69 17.36
C HIS A 502 16.12 -42.72 18.03
N THR A 503 15.61 -43.66 17.24
CA THR A 503 14.80 -44.78 17.72
C THR A 503 15.38 -46.12 17.28
N SER A 504 15.01 -47.19 17.98
CA SER A 504 15.36 -48.56 17.64
C SER A 504 14.11 -49.32 17.19
N ASN A 505 14.13 -49.82 15.96
CA ASN A 505 13.13 -50.77 15.46
C ASN A 505 13.82 -52.11 15.23
N GLU A 506 13.51 -53.12 16.05
CA GLU A 506 14.13 -54.46 16.00
C GLU A 506 15.67 -54.45 16.05
N GLY A 507 16.27 -53.46 16.73
CA GLY A 507 17.73 -53.34 16.89
C GLY A 507 18.44 -52.57 15.77
N VAL A 508 17.70 -52.02 14.80
CA VAL A 508 18.20 -51.07 13.79
C VAL A 508 17.90 -49.65 14.26
N ILE A 509 18.93 -48.81 14.31
CA ILE A 509 18.79 -47.40 14.69
C ILE A 509 18.45 -46.56 13.46
N SER A 510 17.52 -45.63 13.62
CA SER A 510 17.15 -44.61 12.63
C SER A 510 16.82 -43.29 13.32
N SER A 511 16.90 -42.18 12.59
CA SER A 511 16.35 -40.91 13.05
C SER A 511 14.83 -40.99 13.26
N THR A 512 14.27 -40.25 14.23
CA THR A 512 12.82 -40.09 14.36
C THR A 512 12.21 -39.09 13.39
N VAL A 513 13.03 -38.38 12.60
CA VAL A 513 12.55 -37.53 11.52
C VAL A 513 11.75 -38.37 10.51
N SER A 514 10.48 -38.02 10.37
CA SER A 514 9.50 -38.72 9.52
C SER A 514 9.29 -38.04 8.17
N SER A 515 9.56 -36.73 8.06
CA SER A 515 9.37 -35.96 6.83
C SER A 515 10.27 -34.72 6.81
N VAL A 516 10.87 -34.43 5.66
CA VAL A 516 11.57 -33.17 5.37
C VAL A 516 11.05 -32.63 4.04
N LYS A 517 10.43 -31.45 4.06
CA LYS A 517 9.77 -30.85 2.88
C LYS A 517 10.44 -29.54 2.51
N PHE A 518 10.76 -29.34 1.24
CA PHE A 518 11.36 -28.10 0.77
C PHE A 518 10.33 -27.17 0.12
N TYR A 519 10.52 -25.88 0.33
CA TYR A 519 9.72 -24.80 -0.27
C TYR A 519 10.63 -23.68 -0.77
N TYR A 520 10.26 -22.99 -1.84
CA TYR A 520 10.90 -21.75 -2.26
C TYR A 520 9.98 -20.54 -2.10
N TYR A 521 10.56 -19.35 -2.00
CA TYR A 521 9.91 -18.05 -2.02
C TYR A 521 10.65 -17.15 -3.01
N PHE A 522 9.93 -16.36 -3.83
CA PHE A 522 10.55 -15.40 -4.74
C PHE A 522 10.90 -14.11 -3.99
N ASP A 523 12.19 -13.82 -3.83
CA ASP A 523 12.73 -12.63 -3.17
C ASP A 523 12.96 -11.55 -4.24
N TYR A 524 12.03 -10.59 -4.33
CA TYR A 524 12.06 -9.54 -5.34
C TYR A 524 12.98 -8.40 -4.94
N ASN A 525 13.08 -8.10 -3.64
CA ASN A 525 13.86 -6.97 -3.13
C ASN A 525 15.31 -7.33 -2.78
N ASN A 526 15.63 -8.63 -2.78
CA ASN A 526 16.93 -9.23 -2.49
C ASN A 526 17.41 -9.12 -1.02
N ASP A 527 16.51 -9.00 -0.05
CA ASP A 527 16.82 -8.86 1.37
C ASP A 527 16.86 -10.17 2.17
N ASP A 528 16.63 -11.32 1.51
CA ASP A 528 16.54 -12.66 2.13
C ASP A 528 15.43 -12.78 3.18
N ILE A 529 14.39 -11.94 3.07
CA ILE A 529 13.18 -11.97 3.89
C ILE A 529 11.98 -12.22 2.97
N ALA A 530 11.25 -13.29 3.24
CA ALA A 530 9.94 -13.53 2.65
C ALA A 530 8.94 -12.46 3.14
N GLY A 531 8.81 -11.39 2.35
CA GLY A 531 7.95 -10.23 2.64
C GLY A 531 7.47 -9.43 1.43
N ASP A 532 7.83 -9.85 0.22
CA ASP A 532 7.59 -9.13 -1.04
C ASP A 532 6.24 -9.41 -1.70
N GLY A 533 5.31 -10.00 -0.95
CA GLY A 533 3.97 -10.28 -1.43
C GLY A 533 3.82 -11.51 -2.33
N PHE A 534 4.85 -12.38 -2.36
CA PHE A 534 4.77 -13.72 -2.96
C PHE A 534 4.37 -14.79 -1.95
N GLU A 535 4.14 -16.03 -2.42
CA GLU A 535 3.84 -17.18 -1.56
C GLU A 535 5.01 -18.16 -1.51
N TRP A 536 5.08 -18.95 -0.42
CA TRP A 536 5.94 -20.14 -0.37
C TRP A 536 5.36 -21.25 -1.26
N VAL A 537 6.16 -21.71 -2.22
CA VAL A 537 5.77 -22.77 -3.15
C VAL A 537 6.48 -24.06 -2.79
N TYR A 538 5.73 -25.15 -2.74
CA TYR A 538 6.24 -26.48 -2.42
C TYR A 538 7.12 -27.04 -3.55
N ILE A 539 8.32 -27.53 -3.19
CA ILE A 539 9.27 -28.15 -4.12
C ILE A 539 9.08 -29.67 -4.14
N GLY A 540 9.15 -30.31 -2.97
CA GLY A 540 9.14 -31.76 -2.86
C GLY A 540 9.55 -32.27 -1.48
N ASP A 541 9.39 -33.58 -1.29
CA ASP A 541 9.78 -34.31 -0.08
C ASP A 541 11.20 -34.87 -0.26
N ALA A 542 12.08 -34.63 0.70
CA ALA A 542 13.46 -35.12 0.70
C ALA A 542 13.54 -36.58 1.18
N SER A 543 14.60 -37.27 0.80
CA SER A 543 14.91 -38.63 1.28
C SER A 543 16.19 -38.62 2.12
N ALA A 544 16.15 -39.27 3.28
CA ALA A 544 17.32 -39.50 4.12
C ALA A 544 18.35 -40.40 3.43
N VAL A 545 19.62 -40.14 3.69
CA VAL A 545 20.73 -41.03 3.30
C VAL A 545 20.95 -42.05 4.41
N ASN A 546 20.75 -43.33 4.12
CA ASN A 546 20.89 -44.43 5.09
C ASN A 546 20.07 -44.24 6.39
N GLN A 547 18.88 -43.61 6.30
CA GLN A 547 17.97 -43.32 7.43
C GLN A 547 18.42 -42.19 8.37
N PHE A 548 19.47 -41.44 8.00
CA PHE A 548 20.00 -40.29 8.73
C PHE A 548 20.29 -39.10 7.79
N ASN A 549 21.02 -38.10 8.28
CA ASN A 549 21.48 -36.98 7.49
C ASN A 549 22.52 -37.36 6.41
N PRO A 550 22.59 -36.60 5.31
CA PRO A 550 21.69 -35.50 4.95
C PRO A 550 20.38 -35.98 4.31
N TRP A 551 19.34 -35.14 4.37
CA TRP A 551 18.09 -35.30 3.63
C TRP A 551 18.18 -34.60 2.28
N ASN A 552 18.14 -35.35 1.19
CA ASN A 552 18.40 -34.84 -0.15
C ASN A 552 17.13 -34.80 -1.02
N LEU A 553 17.01 -33.75 -1.82
CA LEU A 553 16.05 -33.65 -2.93
C LEU A 553 16.76 -33.15 -4.20
N GLN A 554 16.54 -33.83 -5.32
CA GLN A 554 16.89 -33.29 -6.63
C GLN A 554 15.76 -32.41 -7.14
N TRP A 555 16.10 -31.17 -7.50
CA TRP A 555 15.15 -30.16 -7.96
C TRP A 555 15.55 -29.61 -9.32
N ASP A 556 14.65 -29.64 -10.29
CA ASP A 556 14.87 -28.97 -11.58
C ASP A 556 14.43 -27.49 -11.51
N ALA A 557 15.36 -26.64 -11.08
CA ALA A 557 15.17 -25.19 -11.02
C ALA A 557 15.05 -24.51 -12.40
N SER A 558 15.33 -25.22 -13.52
CA SER A 558 15.15 -24.64 -14.86
C SER A 558 13.68 -24.41 -15.23
N GLN A 559 12.76 -25.03 -14.48
CA GLN A 559 11.31 -24.94 -14.69
C GLN A 559 10.67 -23.71 -14.05
N ILE A 560 11.40 -22.97 -13.21
CA ILE A 560 10.90 -21.74 -12.60
C ILE A 560 11.61 -20.53 -13.22
N PRO A 561 11.01 -19.32 -13.18
CA PRO A 561 11.64 -18.10 -13.70
C PRO A 561 13.02 -17.81 -13.12
N GLN A 562 13.80 -17.02 -13.85
CA GLN A 562 15.02 -16.41 -13.31
C GLN A 562 14.67 -15.46 -12.17
N GLY A 563 15.56 -15.35 -11.18
CA GLY A 563 15.38 -14.47 -10.02
C GLY A 563 16.05 -15.03 -8.78
N LYS A 564 15.97 -14.27 -7.69
CA LYS A 564 16.47 -14.69 -6.38
C LYS A 564 15.37 -15.39 -5.60
N TYR A 565 15.71 -16.49 -4.96
CA TYR A 565 14.80 -17.32 -4.21
C TYR A 565 15.35 -17.63 -2.82
N ILE A 566 14.45 -17.72 -1.84
CA ILE A 566 14.77 -18.23 -0.50
C ILE A 566 14.22 -19.65 -0.42
N ILE A 567 15.01 -20.60 0.07
CA ILE A 567 14.60 -21.98 0.27
C ILE A 567 14.56 -22.27 1.76
N LYS A 568 13.51 -22.97 2.19
CA LYS A 568 13.33 -23.45 3.57
C LYS A 568 13.01 -24.95 3.62
N ALA A 569 13.22 -25.54 4.78
CA ALA A 569 12.82 -26.88 5.12
C ALA A 569 11.70 -26.86 6.18
N VAL A 570 10.66 -27.67 5.98
CA VAL A 570 9.68 -27.99 7.02
C VAL A 570 9.87 -29.45 7.40
N VAL A 571 10.32 -29.68 8.63
CA VAL A 571 10.72 -30.99 9.15
C VAL A 571 9.72 -31.49 10.18
N ARG A 572 9.44 -32.80 10.19
CA ARG A 572 8.51 -33.45 11.12
C ARG A 572 9.13 -34.72 11.67
N ASP A 573 8.87 -35.03 12.94
CA ASP A 573 9.27 -36.29 13.58
C ASP A 573 8.11 -37.31 13.65
N ASN A 574 8.37 -38.48 14.25
CA ASN A 574 7.39 -39.56 14.43
C ASN A 574 6.37 -39.27 15.54
N GLN A 575 6.74 -38.42 16.49
CA GLN A 575 5.92 -37.94 17.60
C GLN A 575 4.90 -36.89 17.13
N GLY A 576 5.12 -36.35 15.92
CA GLY A 576 4.27 -35.41 15.24
C GLY A 576 4.66 -33.95 15.44
N ASN A 577 5.80 -33.69 16.09
CA ASN A 577 6.37 -32.36 16.23
C ASN A 577 6.91 -31.88 14.88
N THR A 578 6.82 -30.59 14.61
CA THR A 578 7.20 -30.02 13.32
C THR A 578 7.97 -28.71 13.50
N MET A 579 9.01 -28.48 12.71
CA MET A 579 9.76 -27.22 12.69
C MET A 579 9.87 -26.69 11.26
N ASP A 580 9.77 -25.37 11.10
CA ASP A 580 9.98 -24.67 9.84
C ASP A 580 11.26 -23.82 9.96
N SER A 581 12.26 -24.14 9.13
CA SER A 581 13.60 -23.58 9.20
C SER A 581 13.66 -22.07 8.96
N TYR A 582 12.65 -21.49 8.29
CA TYR A 582 12.55 -20.04 8.08
C TYR A 582 12.10 -19.29 9.35
N VAL A 583 11.36 -19.96 10.25
CA VAL A 583 10.89 -19.38 11.52
C VAL A 583 11.62 -19.93 12.74
N GLN A 584 12.54 -20.87 12.54
CA GLN A 584 13.45 -21.40 13.56
C GLN A 584 14.32 -20.26 14.10
N TYR A 585 14.15 -19.94 15.39
CA TYR A 585 14.77 -18.82 16.14
C TYR A 585 14.46 -17.40 15.60
N ASN A 586 13.71 -16.59 16.35
CA ASN A 586 13.60 -15.14 16.10
C ASN A 586 13.54 -14.38 17.46
N ALA A 587 14.26 -13.28 17.73
CA ALA A 587 14.95 -12.34 16.88
C ALA A 587 16.40 -12.10 17.36
N GLY A 588 17.39 -12.32 16.49
CA GLY A 588 18.78 -11.98 16.78
C GLY A 588 19.80 -12.60 15.85
N GLU A 589 19.76 -13.91 15.60
CA GLU A 589 20.74 -14.60 14.74
C GLU A 589 20.23 -16.01 14.32
N LEU A 590 20.45 -16.32 13.03
CA LEU A 590 20.33 -17.58 12.26
C LEU A 590 18.93 -18.22 12.05
N ARG A 591 18.22 -17.77 10.98
CA ARG A 591 17.27 -18.62 10.23
C ARG A 591 18.07 -19.62 9.42
N GLU A 592 17.66 -20.88 9.41
CA GLU A 592 18.32 -21.90 8.60
C GLU A 592 17.67 -21.98 7.23
N THR A 593 18.02 -21.01 6.38
CA THR A 593 17.59 -20.94 4.98
C THR A 593 18.78 -20.85 4.04
N THR A 594 18.55 -21.14 2.77
CA THR A 594 19.56 -20.96 1.73
C THR A 594 18.99 -20.10 0.60
N SER A 595 19.79 -19.17 0.10
CA SER A 595 19.42 -18.28 -0.99
C SER A 595 19.92 -18.85 -2.32
N PHE A 596 19.11 -18.73 -3.35
CA PHE A 596 19.37 -19.29 -4.67
C PHE A 596 19.09 -18.24 -5.75
N ASP A 597 20.14 -17.84 -6.46
CA ASP A 597 20.01 -17.04 -7.66
C ASP A 597 19.85 -17.96 -8.88
N ASN A 598 18.62 -18.07 -9.39
CA ASN A 598 18.29 -18.93 -10.50
C ASN A 598 18.74 -18.34 -11.83
N SER A 599 20.00 -18.55 -12.18
CA SER A 599 20.57 -18.10 -13.46
C SER A 599 20.52 -19.15 -14.57
N CYS A 600 20.18 -20.41 -14.27
CA CYS A 600 20.15 -21.49 -15.26
C CYS A 600 18.80 -21.64 -15.99
N SER A 601 17.73 -21.01 -15.50
CA SER A 601 16.45 -20.99 -16.20
C SER A 601 16.53 -20.16 -17.49
N SER A 602 15.88 -20.61 -18.56
CA SER A 602 15.64 -19.80 -19.76
C SER A 602 14.38 -18.93 -19.65
N ILE A 603 13.58 -19.13 -18.59
CA ILE A 603 12.34 -18.39 -18.34
C ILE A 603 12.71 -17.06 -17.71
N ASN A 604 12.65 -15.98 -18.48
CA ASN A 604 12.91 -14.63 -17.99
C ASN A 604 11.66 -13.78 -18.20
N LEU A 605 10.89 -13.61 -17.13
CA LEU A 605 9.66 -12.83 -17.17
C LEU A 605 9.93 -11.42 -16.65
N ALA A 606 9.44 -10.46 -17.40
CA ALA A 606 9.49 -9.05 -17.09
C ALA A 606 8.24 -8.38 -17.66
N ILE A 607 7.87 -7.25 -17.09
CA ILE A 607 6.81 -6.40 -17.62
C ILE A 607 7.40 -5.02 -17.86
N SER A 608 7.33 -4.55 -19.10
CA SER A 608 7.74 -3.20 -19.46
C SER A 608 6.76 -2.53 -20.40
N GLY A 609 6.76 -1.20 -20.37
CA GLY A 609 5.90 -0.37 -21.21
C GLY A 609 6.30 1.09 -21.12
N LYS A 610 5.53 1.94 -21.80
CA LYS A 610 5.74 3.37 -21.92
C LYS A 610 4.54 4.16 -21.40
N VAL A 611 4.79 5.22 -20.64
CA VAL A 611 3.79 6.26 -20.37
C VAL A 611 4.06 7.45 -21.30
N PHE A 612 3.03 7.92 -21.99
CA PHE A 612 3.16 9.03 -22.94
C PHE A 612 1.93 9.95 -22.93
N GLU A 613 2.12 11.17 -23.39
CA GLU A 613 1.04 12.06 -23.81
C GLU A 613 0.68 11.77 -25.27
N ASP A 614 -0.55 11.35 -25.49
CA ASP A 614 -1.23 11.22 -26.77
C ASP A 614 -1.66 12.62 -27.23
N SER A 615 -0.71 13.37 -27.80
CA SER A 615 -0.97 14.73 -28.30
C SER A 615 -1.86 14.72 -29.55
N GLY A 616 -1.98 13.57 -30.23
CA GLY A 616 -2.94 13.36 -31.31
C GLY A 616 -4.40 13.22 -30.83
N ASN A 617 -4.59 12.87 -29.56
CA ASN A 617 -5.88 12.64 -28.89
C ASN A 617 -6.70 11.52 -29.56
N ASN A 618 -6.04 10.55 -30.19
CA ASN A 618 -6.68 9.53 -31.01
C ASN A 618 -6.87 8.19 -30.27
N GLY A 619 -6.32 8.05 -29.07
CA GLY A 619 -6.38 6.83 -28.27
C GLY A 619 -5.65 5.65 -28.91
N GLY A 620 -4.61 5.92 -29.71
CA GLY A 620 -3.77 4.93 -30.36
C GLY A 620 -2.46 4.63 -29.63
N PRO A 621 -1.68 3.65 -30.11
CA PRO A 621 -0.34 3.39 -29.59
C PRO A 621 0.61 4.55 -29.89
N PHE A 622 1.70 4.64 -29.12
CA PHE A 622 2.70 5.71 -29.22
C PHE A 622 3.23 5.89 -30.65
N THR A 623 3.04 7.09 -31.19
CA THR A 623 3.50 7.50 -32.52
C THR A 623 4.64 8.50 -32.42
N THR A 624 5.83 8.09 -32.89
CA THR A 624 7.03 8.94 -32.85
C THR A 624 6.84 10.21 -33.68
N GLY A 625 7.16 11.36 -33.10
CA GLY A 625 7.04 12.68 -33.74
C GLY A 625 5.66 13.33 -33.59
N THR A 626 4.66 12.60 -33.08
CA THR A 626 3.35 13.14 -32.68
C THR A 626 3.19 13.11 -31.17
N ASP A 627 3.46 11.96 -30.55
CA ASP A 627 3.28 11.75 -29.12
C ASP A 627 4.56 12.04 -28.33
N ILE A 628 4.37 12.32 -27.03
CA ILE A 628 5.45 12.78 -26.15
C ILE A 628 5.63 11.79 -25.00
N ALA A 629 6.78 11.12 -24.95
CA ALA A 629 7.12 10.24 -23.83
C ALA A 629 7.21 11.01 -22.50
N LYS A 630 6.77 10.38 -21.40
CA LYS A 630 6.67 11.05 -20.09
C LYS A 630 7.55 10.40 -19.04
N SER A 631 8.61 11.10 -18.66
CA SER A 631 9.51 10.74 -17.56
C SER A 631 8.97 11.14 -16.19
N GLY A 632 9.40 10.45 -15.14
CA GLY A 632 9.07 10.83 -13.76
C GLY A 632 7.70 10.36 -13.27
N VAL A 633 6.99 9.56 -14.06
CA VAL A 633 5.65 9.03 -13.71
C VAL A 633 5.80 7.76 -12.90
N LYS A 634 5.18 7.69 -11.72
CA LYS A 634 5.16 6.45 -10.94
C LYS A 634 4.20 5.43 -11.54
N VAL A 635 4.69 4.20 -11.61
CA VAL A 635 3.95 3.02 -12.03
C VAL A 635 4.09 1.97 -10.93
N ARG A 636 2.98 1.34 -10.54
CA ARG A 636 3.01 0.22 -9.59
C ARG A 636 2.55 -1.05 -10.27
N ILE A 637 3.04 -2.16 -9.74
CA ILE A 637 2.55 -3.48 -10.11
C ILE A 637 1.99 -4.19 -8.87
N TYR A 638 0.81 -4.75 -9.05
CA TYR A 638 0.09 -5.56 -8.05
C TYR A 638 -0.08 -6.97 -8.59
N ARG A 639 0.08 -7.98 -7.74
CA ARG A 639 -0.19 -9.39 -8.06
C ARG A 639 -1.62 -9.72 -7.69
N GLU A 640 -2.33 -10.40 -8.59
CA GLU A 640 -3.59 -11.07 -8.28
C GLU A 640 -3.37 -12.10 -7.16
N ALA A 641 -4.08 -11.98 -6.03
CA ALA A 641 -4.04 -12.97 -4.96
C ALA A 641 -5.42 -13.51 -4.48
N ASP A 642 -6.55 -12.98 -4.96
CA ASP A 642 -7.90 -13.37 -4.53
C ASP A 642 -8.77 -14.04 -5.62
N ASN A 643 -8.23 -14.20 -6.83
CA ASN A 643 -8.84 -14.91 -7.97
C ASN A 643 -10.16 -14.31 -8.49
N ASN A 644 -10.34 -13.00 -8.37
CA ASN A 644 -11.53 -12.30 -8.87
C ASN A 644 -11.34 -11.64 -10.26
N THR A 645 -10.12 -11.66 -10.81
CA THR A 645 -9.76 -11.11 -12.13
C THR A 645 -9.91 -9.59 -12.31
N ILE A 646 -10.12 -8.85 -11.23
CA ILE A 646 -10.15 -7.38 -11.18
C ILE A 646 -9.20 -6.85 -10.09
N ILE A 647 -8.74 -5.61 -10.18
CA ILE A 647 -7.93 -5.05 -9.09
C ILE A 647 -8.78 -4.84 -7.82
N SER A 648 -8.28 -5.29 -6.68
CA SER A 648 -9.05 -5.59 -5.47
C SER A 648 -8.25 -5.40 -4.19
N ASN A 649 -8.93 -5.27 -3.05
CA ASN A 649 -8.28 -5.24 -1.74
C ASN A 649 -7.61 -6.56 -1.36
N GLY A 650 -7.95 -7.66 -2.05
CA GLY A 650 -7.27 -8.93 -1.89
C GLY A 650 -5.92 -9.01 -2.61
N ASP A 651 -5.62 -8.08 -3.53
CA ASP A 651 -4.39 -8.07 -4.31
C ASP A 651 -3.20 -7.50 -3.53
N VAL A 652 -2.01 -7.96 -3.94
CA VAL A 652 -0.79 -7.70 -3.19
C VAL A 652 0.12 -6.77 -3.98
N TYR A 653 0.55 -5.68 -3.34
CA TYR A 653 1.56 -4.78 -3.89
C TYR A 653 2.90 -5.51 -4.02
N ILE A 654 3.55 -5.40 -5.17
CA ILE A 654 4.87 -6.00 -5.43
C ILE A 654 5.95 -4.92 -5.50
N ALA A 655 5.79 -3.96 -6.41
CA ALA A 655 6.84 -2.97 -6.67
C ALA A 655 6.30 -1.66 -7.27
N GLN A 656 7.15 -0.64 -7.22
CA GLN A 656 6.92 0.66 -7.86
C GLN A 656 8.17 1.04 -8.66
N GLN A 657 7.95 1.54 -9.87
CA GLN A 657 8.98 2.13 -10.71
C GLN A 657 8.61 3.57 -11.06
N THR A 658 9.59 4.33 -11.53
CA THR A 658 9.40 5.66 -12.10
C THR A 658 9.86 5.62 -13.54
N THR A 659 9.07 6.17 -14.46
CA THR A 659 9.44 6.17 -15.87
C THR A 659 10.72 6.96 -16.14
N ASP A 660 11.56 6.45 -17.04
CA ASP A 660 12.81 7.09 -17.46
C ASP A 660 12.58 8.25 -18.47
N GLY A 661 13.66 8.81 -19.02
CA GLY A 661 13.61 9.90 -20.00
C GLY A 661 12.83 9.57 -21.27
N ASP A 662 12.74 8.30 -21.63
CA ASP A 662 11.96 7.79 -22.78
C ASP A 662 10.56 7.34 -22.35
N GLY A 663 10.14 7.63 -21.12
CA GLY A 663 8.85 7.25 -20.56
C GLY A 663 8.71 5.77 -20.26
N ILE A 664 9.81 5.00 -20.26
CA ILE A 664 9.80 3.55 -20.10
C ILE A 664 9.83 3.19 -18.60
N TYR A 665 9.04 2.20 -18.22
CA TYR A 665 9.13 1.53 -16.92
C TYR A 665 9.40 0.02 -17.14
N THR A 666 10.04 -0.64 -16.17
CA THR A 666 10.33 -2.09 -16.24
C THR A 666 10.32 -2.74 -14.87
N PHE A 667 9.58 -3.85 -14.74
CA PHE A 667 9.57 -4.73 -13.58
C PHE A 667 10.22 -6.05 -13.98
N VAL A 668 11.36 -6.38 -13.37
CA VAL A 668 12.16 -7.57 -13.70
C VAL A 668 13.05 -7.93 -12.51
N PRO A 669 13.27 -9.23 -12.22
CA PRO A 669 12.52 -10.38 -12.74
C PRO A 669 11.14 -10.53 -12.07
N LEU A 670 10.24 -11.30 -12.67
CA LEU A 670 8.90 -11.61 -12.12
C LEU A 670 8.60 -13.12 -12.17
N PRO A 671 7.89 -13.67 -11.17
CA PRO A 671 7.36 -15.02 -11.24
C PRO A 671 6.05 -15.14 -12.06
N ASN A 672 5.58 -16.37 -12.31
CA ASN A 672 4.35 -16.64 -13.05
C ASN A 672 3.10 -16.27 -12.24
N TYR A 673 2.57 -15.08 -12.48
CA TYR A 673 1.28 -14.63 -11.94
C TYR A 673 0.57 -13.71 -12.91
N ARG A 674 -0.69 -13.39 -12.59
CA ARG A 674 -1.38 -12.24 -13.17
C ARG A 674 -1.05 -10.98 -12.38
N TYR A 675 -0.82 -9.90 -13.11
CA TYR A 675 -0.44 -8.61 -12.58
C TYR A 675 -1.35 -7.49 -13.09
N TYR A 676 -1.51 -6.47 -12.26
CA TYR A 676 -2.11 -5.19 -12.62
C TYR A 676 -1.04 -4.11 -12.61
N VAL A 677 -0.86 -3.45 -13.76
CA VAL A 677 0.04 -2.31 -13.90
C VAL A 677 -0.79 -1.04 -13.81
N VAL A 678 -0.53 -0.21 -12.80
CA VAL A 678 -1.30 1.03 -12.54
C VAL A 678 -0.41 2.25 -12.65
N VAL A 679 -0.92 3.32 -13.25
CA VAL A 679 -0.15 4.54 -13.55
C VAL A 679 -0.67 5.72 -12.73
N ASN A 680 0.24 6.49 -12.13
CA ASN A 680 -0.12 7.73 -11.46
C ASN A 680 -0.37 8.87 -12.48
N SER A 681 -1.62 9.03 -12.91
CA SER A 681 -1.99 10.05 -13.91
C SER A 681 -1.71 11.50 -13.48
N LYS A 682 -1.57 11.77 -12.18
CA LYS A 682 -1.22 13.11 -11.65
C LYS A 682 0.24 13.50 -11.85
N GLU A 683 1.11 12.55 -12.19
CA GLU A 683 2.52 12.81 -12.52
C GLU A 683 2.77 12.87 -14.03
N VAL A 684 1.72 12.67 -14.85
CA VAL A 684 1.77 12.93 -16.29
C VAL A 684 1.70 14.43 -16.51
N TYR A 685 2.86 15.07 -16.64
CA TYR A 685 2.97 16.53 -16.77
C TYR A 685 3.05 17.00 -18.23
N PRO A 686 2.44 18.16 -18.57
CA PRO A 686 2.62 18.77 -19.88
C PRO A 686 4.05 19.30 -20.04
N VAL A 687 4.49 19.51 -21.29
CA VAL A 687 5.86 19.97 -21.58
C VAL A 687 6.11 21.40 -21.07
N ALA A 688 5.11 22.28 -21.18
CA ALA A 688 5.23 23.68 -20.82
C ALA A 688 3.96 24.18 -20.11
N LEU A 689 4.16 25.08 -19.13
CA LEU A 689 3.08 25.72 -18.38
C LEU A 689 3.13 27.23 -18.58
N ASN A 690 1.94 27.84 -18.56
CA ASN A 690 1.80 29.28 -18.43
C ASN A 690 2.29 29.76 -17.04
N SER A 691 2.77 31.00 -16.98
CA SER A 691 3.28 31.60 -15.74
C SER A 691 2.19 31.63 -14.65
N GLY A 692 2.53 31.18 -13.44
CA GLY A 692 1.63 31.16 -12.28
C GLY A 692 0.91 29.83 -12.03
N PHE A 693 1.08 28.83 -12.90
CA PHE A 693 0.51 27.50 -12.72
C PHE A 693 1.54 26.49 -12.19
N ALA A 694 1.09 25.59 -11.31
CA ALA A 694 1.89 24.47 -10.82
C ALA A 694 1.66 23.21 -11.67
N GLN A 695 2.66 22.32 -11.74
CA GLN A 695 2.58 21.05 -12.49
C GLN A 695 1.44 20.13 -12.05
N THR A 696 0.94 20.29 -10.83
CA THR A 696 -0.17 19.49 -10.29
C THR A 696 -1.56 19.97 -10.73
N VAL A 697 -1.65 21.14 -11.39
CA VAL A 697 -2.93 21.72 -11.82
C VAL A 697 -3.48 21.00 -13.06
N PRO A 698 -2.71 20.80 -14.14
CA PRO A 698 -3.16 19.98 -15.26
C PRO A 698 -3.44 18.54 -14.81
N TRP A 699 -4.41 17.92 -15.45
CA TRP A 699 -4.68 16.50 -15.27
C TRP A 699 -5.09 15.89 -16.60
N ALA A 700 -4.24 15.02 -17.13
CA ALA A 700 -4.53 14.28 -18.34
C ALA A 700 -5.48 13.12 -18.04
N GLU A 701 -6.31 12.77 -19.00
CA GLU A 701 -7.18 11.61 -18.99
C GLU A 701 -6.55 10.50 -19.85
N GLN A 702 -6.73 9.23 -19.47
CA GLN A 702 -6.24 8.11 -20.27
C GLN A 702 -6.98 8.07 -21.61
N THR A 703 -6.25 7.80 -22.68
CA THR A 703 -6.79 7.60 -24.05
C THR A 703 -6.44 6.23 -24.61
N PHE A 704 -5.33 5.64 -24.16
CA PHE A 704 -4.84 4.35 -24.64
C PHE A 704 -4.29 3.49 -23.51
N ARG A 705 -4.47 2.18 -23.64
CA ARG A 705 -3.68 1.18 -22.93
C ARG A 705 -3.45 -0.08 -23.74
N ARG A 706 -2.36 -0.79 -23.47
CA ARG A 706 -2.15 -2.16 -23.95
C ARG A 706 -2.17 -3.16 -22.80
N GLU A 707 -2.89 -4.24 -22.99
CA GLU A 707 -2.96 -5.38 -22.06
C GLU A 707 -2.30 -6.61 -22.67
N PHE A 708 -1.92 -7.57 -21.83
CA PHE A 708 -1.46 -8.89 -22.26
C PHE A 708 -2.21 -9.96 -21.50
N VAL A 709 -3.12 -10.67 -22.18
CA VAL A 709 -4.01 -11.66 -21.56
C VAL A 709 -4.04 -12.90 -22.45
N SER A 710 -4.01 -14.09 -21.85
CA SER A 710 -4.07 -15.37 -22.59
C SER A 710 -3.05 -15.46 -23.74
N GLY A 711 -1.82 -14.97 -23.51
CA GLY A 711 -0.73 -15.05 -24.47
C GLY A 711 -0.80 -14.05 -25.63
N SER A 712 -1.71 -13.07 -25.62
CA SER A 712 -1.91 -12.10 -26.71
C SER A 712 -1.95 -10.66 -26.21
N TYR A 713 -1.48 -9.73 -27.05
CA TYR A 713 -1.58 -8.28 -26.80
C TYR A 713 -2.93 -7.73 -27.26
N TYR A 714 -3.51 -6.84 -26.46
CA TYR A 714 -4.77 -6.15 -26.77
C TYR A 714 -4.59 -4.64 -26.65
N ASP A 715 -4.77 -3.95 -27.77
CA ASP A 715 -4.81 -2.49 -27.84
C ASP A 715 -6.21 -2.01 -27.51
N VAL A 716 -6.32 -1.16 -26.48
CA VAL A 716 -7.58 -0.64 -25.99
C VAL A 716 -7.57 0.88 -26.06
N GLN A 717 -8.54 1.42 -26.80
CA GLN A 717 -8.86 2.84 -26.78
C GLN A 717 -9.58 3.16 -25.46
N ALA A 718 -8.80 3.46 -24.43
CA ALA A 718 -9.23 3.55 -23.04
C ALA A 718 -9.55 5.00 -22.62
N PHE A 719 -10.36 5.70 -23.42
CA PHE A 719 -10.83 7.04 -23.08
C PHE A 719 -11.57 7.02 -21.72
N GLY A 720 -11.01 7.67 -20.70
CA GLY A 720 -11.58 7.67 -19.34
C GLY A 720 -11.18 6.47 -18.46
N GLY A 721 -10.25 5.63 -18.89
CA GLY A 721 -9.81 4.47 -18.12
C GLY A 721 -10.89 3.39 -17.99
N THR A 722 -10.98 2.76 -16.82
CA THR A 722 -11.98 1.70 -16.54
C THR A 722 -13.40 2.23 -16.36
N ASP A 723 -13.58 3.41 -15.76
CA ASP A 723 -14.87 4.08 -15.61
C ASP A 723 -14.70 5.59 -15.86
N PRO A 724 -15.27 6.13 -16.96
CA PRO A 724 -15.13 7.54 -17.33
C PRO A 724 -15.83 8.50 -16.37
N LEU A 725 -16.65 8.02 -15.42
CA LEU A 725 -17.34 8.82 -14.40
C LEU A 725 -16.57 8.93 -13.08
N VAL A 726 -15.39 8.32 -13.00
CA VAL A 726 -14.62 8.21 -11.76
C VAL A 726 -13.21 8.73 -12.01
N SER A 727 -12.74 9.64 -11.15
CA SER A 727 -11.36 10.14 -11.26
C SER A 727 -10.39 9.11 -10.69
N ASP A 728 -9.23 8.99 -11.31
CA ASP A 728 -8.12 8.20 -10.79
C ASP A 728 -7.60 8.77 -9.46
N ASN A 729 -7.15 7.88 -8.57
CA ASN A 729 -6.53 8.26 -7.32
C ASN A 729 -5.43 7.26 -6.96
N PHE A 730 -4.21 7.65 -7.26
CA PHE A 730 -3.01 6.92 -6.87
C PHE A 730 -2.50 7.44 -5.52
N ALA A 731 -2.66 6.66 -4.45
CA ALA A 731 -2.20 7.08 -3.12
C ALA A 731 -0.67 7.04 -3.00
N THR A 732 -0.03 8.19 -2.83
CA THR A 732 1.43 8.28 -2.68
C THR A 732 1.92 7.92 -1.27
N TRP A 733 1.04 7.90 -0.28
CA TRP A 733 1.35 7.62 1.13
C TRP A 733 1.02 6.18 1.57
N SER A 734 0.42 5.37 0.70
CA SER A 734 0.11 3.96 0.97
C SER A 734 0.19 3.14 -0.31
N THR A 735 0.69 1.91 -0.20
CA THR A 735 0.71 0.93 -1.28
C THR A 735 -0.54 0.05 -1.28
N ALA A 736 -1.38 0.09 -0.25
CA ALA A 736 -2.61 -0.70 -0.20
C ALA A 736 -3.60 -0.27 -1.29
N VAL A 737 -4.23 -1.25 -1.95
CA VAL A 737 -5.25 -1.00 -2.99
C VAL A 737 -6.41 -0.17 -2.41
N SER A 738 -6.85 -0.47 -1.20
CA SER A 738 -7.96 0.23 -0.50
C SER A 738 -7.73 1.73 -0.26
N ALA A 739 -6.47 2.20 -0.28
CA ALA A 739 -6.15 3.61 -0.14
C ALA A 739 -6.28 4.39 -1.46
N SER A 740 -6.28 3.66 -2.59
CA SER A 740 -6.28 4.16 -3.95
C SER A 740 -7.63 3.89 -4.63
N ASN A 741 -7.82 4.46 -5.82
CA ASN A 741 -8.91 4.12 -6.73
C ASN A 741 -8.35 4.20 -8.15
N PHE A 742 -7.89 3.07 -8.67
CA PHE A 742 -7.18 3.02 -9.94
C PHE A 742 -8.17 2.96 -11.08
N GLN A 743 -8.15 3.96 -11.96
CA GLN A 743 -8.89 3.91 -13.23
C GLN A 743 -7.97 3.63 -14.41
N HIS A 744 -6.68 3.94 -14.26
CA HIS A 744 -5.66 3.84 -15.30
C HIS A 744 -4.78 2.63 -15.05
N LEU A 745 -5.25 1.47 -15.49
CA LEU A 745 -4.59 0.19 -15.28
C LEU A 745 -4.61 -0.68 -16.53
N SER A 746 -3.62 -1.58 -16.61
CA SER A 746 -3.53 -2.65 -17.61
C SER A 746 -3.36 -4.00 -16.92
N VAL A 747 -3.97 -5.04 -17.48
CA VAL A 747 -3.81 -6.43 -17.01
C VAL A 747 -2.68 -7.09 -17.79
N VAL A 748 -1.80 -7.80 -17.07
CA VAL A 748 -0.72 -8.60 -17.65
C VAL A 748 -0.73 -9.99 -17.03
N ASP A 749 -1.08 -11.00 -17.82
CA ASP A 749 -1.14 -12.40 -17.38
C ASP A 749 0.13 -13.16 -17.78
N LEU A 750 1.01 -13.40 -16.80
CA LEU A 750 2.24 -14.19 -16.97
C LEU A 750 2.09 -15.63 -16.46
N SER A 751 0.89 -16.10 -16.13
CA SER A 751 0.67 -17.41 -15.49
C SER A 751 1.19 -18.57 -16.33
N GLU A 752 1.20 -18.44 -17.66
CA GLU A 752 1.77 -19.41 -18.61
C GLU A 752 2.94 -18.81 -19.43
N GLY A 753 3.46 -17.66 -19.01
CA GLY A 753 4.52 -16.94 -19.70
C GLY A 753 5.88 -17.63 -19.57
N THR A 754 6.69 -17.57 -20.63
CA THR A 754 8.10 -18.02 -20.63
C THR A 754 9.08 -16.91 -21.00
N GLN A 755 8.59 -15.75 -21.43
CA GLN A 755 9.38 -14.62 -21.91
C GLN A 755 8.83 -13.31 -21.36
N ALA A 756 9.65 -12.25 -21.46
CA ALA A 756 9.27 -10.90 -21.10
C ALA A 756 8.09 -10.40 -21.95
N VAL A 757 7.19 -9.66 -21.31
CA VAL A 757 6.09 -8.94 -21.93
C VAL A 757 6.45 -7.46 -21.97
N THR A 758 6.47 -6.90 -23.17
CA THR A 758 6.94 -5.53 -23.43
C THR A 758 5.87 -4.72 -24.15
N GLY A 759 5.89 -3.41 -24.00
CA GLY A 759 4.98 -2.50 -24.68
C GLY A 759 3.59 -2.41 -24.03
N ILE A 760 3.49 -2.67 -22.72
CA ILE A 760 2.29 -2.42 -21.90
C ILE A 760 2.14 -0.90 -21.72
N ASP A 761 1.83 -0.21 -22.81
CA ASP A 761 1.89 1.25 -22.87
C ASP A 761 0.59 1.89 -22.35
N HIS A 762 0.69 3.12 -21.87
CA HIS A 762 -0.43 3.95 -21.39
C HIS A 762 -0.32 5.36 -22.01
N GLY A 763 -1.33 5.73 -22.79
CA GLY A 763 -1.44 7.05 -23.42
C GLY A 763 -2.42 7.95 -22.70
N PHE A 764 -2.09 9.24 -22.58
CA PHE A 764 -2.87 10.23 -21.85
C PHE A 764 -3.02 11.53 -22.65
N SER A 765 -4.16 12.22 -22.54
CA SER A 765 -4.39 13.51 -23.17
C SER A 765 -4.96 14.53 -22.20
N PHE A 766 -4.49 15.78 -22.33
CA PHE A 766 -5.05 16.93 -21.60
C PHE A 766 -6.27 17.55 -22.27
N ASN A 767 -6.56 17.15 -23.52
CA ASN A 767 -7.52 17.80 -24.40
C ASN A 767 -8.84 17.02 -24.55
N VAL A 768 -8.91 15.77 -24.08
CA VAL A 768 -10.11 14.95 -24.22
C VAL A 768 -11.16 15.26 -23.15
N VAL A 769 -12.42 15.23 -23.58
CA VAL A 769 -13.60 15.28 -22.70
C VAL A 769 -14.40 14.00 -22.89
N VAL A 770 -14.56 13.21 -21.84
CA VAL A 770 -15.07 11.82 -21.92
C VAL A 770 -16.43 11.62 -21.27
N ASN A 771 -16.94 12.60 -20.53
CA ASN A 771 -18.23 12.50 -19.85
C ASN A 771 -18.91 13.88 -19.75
N ALA A 772 -20.21 13.87 -19.40
CA ALA A 772 -21.02 15.09 -19.27
C ALA A 772 -21.14 15.60 -17.82
N VAL A 773 -20.31 15.10 -16.89
CA VAL A 773 -20.34 15.49 -15.48
C VAL A 773 -19.62 16.82 -15.30
N ASP A 774 -20.16 17.64 -14.40
CA ASP A 774 -19.48 18.79 -13.83
C ASP A 774 -19.78 18.81 -12.34
N THR A 775 -18.78 18.56 -11.48
CA THR A 775 -19.00 18.61 -10.02
C THR A 775 -18.62 19.96 -9.41
N GLY A 776 -18.14 20.93 -10.21
CA GLY A 776 -17.66 22.22 -9.74
C GLY A 776 -16.36 22.19 -8.92
N ASN A 777 -15.72 21.03 -8.70
CA ASN A 777 -14.54 20.87 -7.85
C ASN A 777 -13.58 19.80 -8.38
N ASN A 778 -12.42 20.19 -8.90
CA ASN A 778 -11.39 19.28 -9.42
C ASN A 778 -10.40 18.75 -8.34
N GLY A 779 -10.88 18.59 -7.10
CA GLY A 779 -10.10 18.05 -5.99
C GLY A 779 -9.86 16.53 -6.10
N LEU A 780 -8.81 16.04 -5.42
CA LEU A 780 -8.56 14.60 -5.26
C LEU A 780 -9.76 13.92 -4.59
N ARG A 781 -10.13 12.71 -5.04
CA ARG A 781 -11.24 11.89 -4.49
C ARG A 781 -12.65 12.49 -4.69
N VAL A 782 -12.82 13.37 -5.65
CA VAL A 782 -14.15 13.81 -6.14
C VAL A 782 -14.50 12.99 -7.39
N SER A 783 -15.72 12.45 -7.43
CA SER A 783 -16.19 11.61 -8.55
C SER A 783 -16.12 12.38 -9.87
N GLY A 784 -15.50 11.79 -10.90
CA GLY A 784 -15.68 12.16 -12.31
C GLY A 784 -15.26 13.56 -12.73
N ASN A 785 -14.13 14.07 -12.27
CA ASN A 785 -13.60 15.36 -12.75
C ASN A 785 -12.45 15.22 -13.76
N GLN A 786 -11.70 14.13 -13.70
CA GLN A 786 -10.76 13.76 -14.76
C GLN A 786 -11.55 13.58 -16.07
N GLY A 787 -11.03 14.12 -17.18
CA GLY A 787 -11.70 14.02 -18.49
C GLY A 787 -13.00 14.82 -18.64
N THR A 788 -13.27 15.82 -17.79
CA THR A 788 -14.46 16.71 -17.93
C THR A 788 -14.17 17.97 -18.75
N LEU A 789 -15.22 18.63 -19.23
CA LEU A 789 -15.12 19.96 -19.86
C LEU A 789 -14.47 21.00 -18.93
N ARG A 790 -14.73 20.91 -17.62
CA ARG A 790 -14.09 21.78 -16.63
C ARG A 790 -12.60 21.51 -16.52
N GLN A 791 -12.19 20.25 -16.45
CA GLN A 791 -10.76 19.90 -16.41
C GLN A 791 -10.06 20.30 -17.71
N PHE A 792 -10.72 20.19 -18.86
CA PHE A 792 -10.20 20.74 -20.12
C PHE A 792 -9.94 22.26 -20.00
N ALA A 793 -10.91 23.05 -19.53
CA ALA A 793 -10.73 24.49 -19.38
C ALA A 793 -9.55 24.84 -18.45
N ILE A 794 -9.40 24.11 -17.34
CA ILE A 794 -8.26 24.25 -16.42
C ILE A 794 -6.95 23.88 -17.11
N ASN A 795 -6.92 22.77 -17.86
CA ASN A 795 -5.75 22.35 -18.63
C ASN A 795 -5.37 23.41 -19.66
N SER A 796 -6.33 23.92 -20.44
CA SER A 796 -6.10 24.92 -21.49
C SER A 796 -5.51 26.23 -20.97
N ASN A 797 -5.91 26.66 -19.77
CA ASN A 797 -5.34 27.85 -19.15
C ASN A 797 -3.94 27.61 -18.58
N ALA A 798 -3.69 26.41 -18.06
CA ALA A 798 -2.44 26.07 -17.38
C ALA A 798 -1.31 25.69 -18.35
N ILE A 799 -1.64 25.02 -19.46
CA ILE A 799 -0.70 24.51 -20.46
C ILE A 799 -0.40 25.61 -21.46
N ALA A 800 0.88 25.88 -21.70
CA ALA A 800 1.27 26.91 -22.66
C ALA A 800 1.04 26.43 -24.10
N GLY A 801 0.33 27.24 -24.89
CA GLY A 801 0.09 27.01 -26.31
C GLY A 801 -1.34 26.57 -26.62
N ALA A 802 -1.67 26.43 -27.91
CA ALA A 802 -3.03 26.14 -28.34
C ALA A 802 -3.56 24.80 -27.79
N ASN A 803 -4.75 24.82 -27.21
CA ASN A 803 -5.45 23.65 -26.68
C ASN A 803 -6.85 23.54 -27.30
N ALA A 804 -7.19 22.36 -27.82
CA ALA A 804 -8.45 22.14 -28.52
C ALA A 804 -9.19 20.94 -27.91
N ALA A 805 -10.39 21.20 -27.39
CA ALA A 805 -11.21 20.15 -26.79
C ALA A 805 -11.59 19.09 -27.83
N ARG A 806 -11.44 17.83 -27.46
CA ARG A 806 -11.90 16.68 -28.23
C ARG A 806 -12.92 15.89 -27.41
N PHE A 807 -14.18 15.96 -27.78
CA PHE A 807 -15.24 15.21 -27.11
C PHE A 807 -15.24 13.75 -27.61
N VAL A 808 -14.93 12.82 -26.70
CA VAL A 808 -15.03 11.37 -26.92
C VAL A 808 -15.90 10.81 -25.81
N MET A 809 -17.21 11.04 -25.92
CA MET A 809 -18.14 10.81 -24.81
C MET A 809 -18.32 9.30 -24.58
N MET A 810 -17.72 8.79 -23.50
CA MET A 810 -17.75 7.38 -23.09
C MET A 810 -18.91 7.06 -22.14
N THR A 811 -19.80 8.03 -21.93
CA THR A 811 -21.05 7.89 -21.19
C THR A 811 -22.23 7.92 -22.15
N PRO A 812 -23.36 7.24 -21.84
CA PRO A 812 -24.57 7.38 -22.63
C PRO A 812 -25.07 8.83 -22.72
N MET A 813 -25.75 9.15 -23.82
CA MET A 813 -26.50 10.39 -23.94
C MET A 813 -27.56 10.47 -22.84
N ASN A 814 -27.73 11.65 -22.25
CA ASN A 814 -28.58 11.88 -21.07
C ASN A 814 -29.76 12.82 -21.34
N ALA A 815 -29.92 13.28 -22.58
CA ALA A 815 -31.08 14.03 -23.03
C ALA A 815 -31.55 13.56 -24.40
N SER A 816 -32.86 13.62 -24.64
CA SER A 816 -33.48 13.19 -25.89
C SER A 816 -34.83 13.86 -26.14
N SER A 817 -35.19 14.00 -27.41
CA SER A 817 -36.52 14.43 -27.85
C SER A 817 -36.89 13.67 -29.12
N GLY A 818 -37.91 12.82 -29.06
CA GLY A 818 -38.25 11.93 -30.18
C GLY A 818 -37.09 10.96 -30.47
N SER A 819 -36.61 10.96 -31.72
CA SER A 819 -35.44 10.17 -32.15
C SER A 819 -34.10 10.87 -31.94
N ASP A 820 -34.10 12.16 -31.62
CA ASP A 820 -32.89 12.95 -31.43
C ASP A 820 -32.37 12.79 -29.99
N SER A 821 -31.06 12.63 -29.83
CA SER A 821 -30.40 12.49 -28.52
C SER A 821 -29.05 13.21 -28.51
N TRP A 822 -28.64 13.67 -27.33
CA TRP A 822 -27.42 14.44 -27.13
C TRP A 822 -26.93 14.38 -25.67
N TRP A 823 -25.76 14.95 -25.40
CA TRP A 823 -25.20 15.08 -24.05
C TRP A 823 -25.46 16.48 -23.49
N THR A 824 -26.13 16.54 -22.34
CA THR A 824 -26.32 17.76 -21.55
C THR A 824 -25.37 17.77 -20.36
N VAL A 825 -24.45 18.74 -20.33
CA VAL A 825 -23.64 19.09 -19.15
C VAL A 825 -24.45 20.05 -18.30
N THR A 826 -24.70 19.70 -17.02
CA THR A 826 -25.33 20.62 -16.08
C THR A 826 -24.27 21.30 -15.25
N ALA A 827 -24.12 22.61 -15.42
CA ALA A 827 -23.10 23.39 -14.76
C ALA A 827 -23.37 23.53 -13.25
N ILE A 828 -22.34 23.34 -12.43
CA ILE A 828 -22.43 23.60 -10.98
C ILE A 828 -21.83 24.96 -10.61
N SER A 829 -20.88 25.44 -11.40
CA SER A 829 -20.28 26.77 -11.27
C SER A 829 -19.82 27.27 -12.65
N PRO A 830 -19.51 28.56 -12.82
CA PRO A 830 -18.94 29.04 -14.09
C PRO A 830 -17.67 28.26 -14.43
N LEU A 831 -17.38 28.04 -15.71
CA LEU A 831 -16.06 27.56 -16.08
C LEU A 831 -15.02 28.61 -15.67
N PRO A 832 -13.79 28.20 -15.34
CA PRO A 832 -12.68 29.15 -15.25
C PRO A 832 -12.62 29.97 -16.53
N ASP A 833 -12.44 31.28 -16.40
CA ASP A 833 -12.31 32.18 -17.55
C ASP A 833 -11.22 31.65 -18.48
N ILE A 834 -11.48 31.61 -19.77
CA ILE A 834 -10.48 31.23 -20.76
C ILE A 834 -9.50 32.39 -20.91
N THR A 835 -8.27 32.16 -20.48
CA THR A 835 -7.20 33.16 -20.46
C THR A 835 -6.12 32.91 -21.51
N ASP A 836 -6.00 31.67 -22.01
CA ASP A 836 -4.98 31.30 -22.98
C ASP A 836 -5.45 31.52 -24.42
N ALA A 837 -4.50 31.88 -25.28
CA ALA A 837 -4.73 32.14 -26.69
C ALA A 837 -5.08 30.86 -27.46
N ASN A 838 -5.86 30.96 -28.54
CA ASN A 838 -6.15 29.83 -29.44
C ASN A 838 -6.80 28.62 -28.75
N THR A 839 -7.52 28.84 -27.65
CA THR A 839 -8.32 27.78 -27.01
C THR A 839 -9.56 27.49 -27.85
N SER A 840 -9.86 26.23 -28.11
CA SER A 840 -11.00 25.80 -28.93
C SER A 840 -11.95 24.87 -28.19
N LEU A 841 -13.25 25.23 -28.21
CA LEU A 841 -14.37 24.39 -27.82
C LEU A 841 -15.24 24.09 -29.05
N ASN A 842 -15.18 22.86 -29.55
CA ASN A 842 -15.99 22.42 -30.69
C ASN A 842 -16.82 21.20 -30.30
N GLY A 843 -18.14 21.36 -30.19
CA GLY A 843 -19.08 20.33 -29.76
C GLY A 843 -19.31 19.16 -30.73
N VAL A 844 -18.35 18.88 -31.63
CA VAL A 844 -18.34 17.65 -32.43
C VAL A 844 -17.89 16.50 -31.54
N VAL A 845 -18.73 15.48 -31.42
CA VAL A 845 -18.44 14.28 -30.63
C VAL A 845 -17.90 13.18 -31.54
N TYR A 846 -16.89 12.47 -31.06
CA TYR A 846 -16.32 11.30 -31.72
C TYR A 846 -16.60 10.05 -30.88
N ASN A 847 -16.79 8.91 -31.52
CA ASN A 847 -16.70 7.63 -30.83
C ASN A 847 -15.23 7.27 -30.57
N SER A 848 -14.96 6.20 -29.81
CA SER A 848 -13.59 5.78 -29.49
C SER A 848 -12.77 5.50 -30.75
N GLN A 849 -13.37 4.98 -31.83
CA GLN A 849 -12.69 4.73 -33.12
C GLN A 849 -12.40 6.01 -33.93
N GLY A 850 -12.82 7.19 -33.45
CA GLY A 850 -12.57 8.47 -34.10
C GLY A 850 -13.58 8.85 -35.18
N ALA A 851 -14.70 8.13 -35.33
CA ALA A 851 -15.79 8.53 -36.21
C ALA A 851 -16.70 9.56 -35.53
N VAL A 852 -17.21 10.53 -36.29
CA VAL A 852 -18.14 11.55 -35.77
C VAL A 852 -19.48 10.90 -35.37
N VAL A 853 -19.95 11.21 -34.17
CA VAL A 853 -21.29 10.87 -33.69
C VAL A 853 -22.23 12.01 -34.06
N ASN A 854 -23.39 11.66 -34.61
CA ASN A 854 -24.42 12.60 -35.01
C ASN A 854 -25.79 11.98 -34.71
N SER A 855 -26.14 11.97 -33.42
CA SER A 855 -27.38 11.41 -32.86
C SER A 855 -28.54 12.40 -32.86
N ASN A 856 -28.26 13.70 -33.00
CA ASN A 856 -29.24 14.76 -33.08
C ASN A 856 -29.37 15.25 -34.53
N GLN A 857 -30.35 14.70 -35.26
CA GLN A 857 -30.61 15.01 -36.67
C GLN A 857 -31.59 16.17 -36.86
N ALA A 858 -31.93 16.88 -35.78
CA ALA A 858 -32.83 18.02 -35.84
C ALA A 858 -32.28 19.11 -36.78
N VAL A 859 -33.18 19.75 -37.53
CA VAL A 859 -32.87 20.89 -38.39
C VAL A 859 -33.88 21.98 -38.13
N PHE A 860 -33.42 23.17 -37.79
CA PHE A 860 -34.28 24.29 -37.37
C PHE A 860 -33.70 25.64 -37.77
N GLY A 861 -34.52 26.68 -37.63
CA GLY A 861 -34.23 28.00 -38.15
C GLY A 861 -34.10 28.03 -39.67
N GLY A 862 -33.36 29.02 -40.17
CA GLY A 862 -33.16 29.27 -41.59
C GLY A 862 -34.32 30.07 -42.22
N GLY A 863 -34.14 30.46 -43.47
CA GLY A 863 -35.09 31.30 -44.20
C GLY A 863 -34.39 32.18 -45.22
N THR A 864 -34.95 33.36 -45.49
CA THR A 864 -34.36 34.34 -46.41
C THR A 864 -34.26 35.71 -45.76
N ALA A 865 -33.11 36.37 -45.96
CA ALA A 865 -32.79 37.66 -45.40
C ALA A 865 -32.70 38.74 -46.49
N GLY A 866 -33.25 39.93 -46.20
CA GLY A 866 -33.15 41.09 -47.07
C GLY A 866 -33.99 41.04 -48.35
N VAL A 867 -33.97 42.14 -49.10
CA VAL A 867 -34.74 42.31 -50.35
C VAL A 867 -34.26 41.39 -51.47
N GLU A 868 -32.99 40.99 -51.39
CA GLU A 868 -32.35 40.06 -52.32
C GLU A 868 -32.70 38.58 -52.01
N ASN A 869 -33.46 38.29 -50.95
CA ASN A 869 -33.80 36.94 -50.48
C ASN A 869 -32.56 36.06 -50.26
N VAL A 870 -31.53 36.60 -49.61
CA VAL A 870 -30.30 35.88 -49.31
C VAL A 870 -30.62 34.67 -48.40
N PRO A 871 -30.27 33.43 -48.79
CA PRO A 871 -30.55 32.26 -47.96
C PRO A 871 -29.79 32.32 -46.63
N VAL A 872 -30.51 32.14 -45.53
CA VAL A 872 -29.93 31.89 -44.20
C VAL A 872 -29.97 30.40 -43.92
N ALA A 873 -28.81 29.81 -43.65
CA ALA A 873 -28.67 28.38 -43.47
C ALA A 873 -29.47 27.87 -42.26
N GLN A 874 -30.04 26.67 -42.39
CA GLN A 874 -30.64 25.99 -41.26
C GLN A 874 -29.56 25.47 -40.31
N ILE A 875 -29.87 25.44 -39.02
CA ILE A 875 -28.98 24.94 -37.98
C ILE A 875 -29.25 23.47 -37.73
N GLN A 876 -28.19 22.67 -37.77
CA GLN A 876 -28.20 21.26 -37.37
C GLN A 876 -28.19 21.16 -35.84
N GLY A 877 -28.85 20.13 -35.32
CA GLY A 877 -28.85 19.75 -33.92
C GLY A 877 -27.45 19.66 -33.31
N LYS A 878 -27.34 19.95 -32.01
CA LYS A 878 -26.07 19.92 -31.28
C LYS A 878 -25.95 18.64 -30.48
N GLU A 879 -24.76 18.06 -30.46
CA GLU A 879 -24.43 16.89 -29.64
C GLU A 879 -24.06 17.29 -28.21
N ILE A 880 -23.51 18.49 -28.02
CA ILE A 880 -23.17 19.03 -26.70
C ILE A 880 -24.10 20.20 -26.36
N GLU A 881 -24.86 20.02 -25.28
CA GLU A 881 -25.73 21.00 -24.66
C GLU A 881 -25.21 21.38 -23.27
N ILE A 882 -25.25 22.65 -22.93
CA ILE A 882 -24.94 23.15 -21.60
C ILE A 882 -26.22 23.68 -20.97
N ASN A 883 -26.64 23.05 -19.88
CA ASN A 883 -27.56 23.64 -18.93
C ASN A 883 -26.75 24.50 -17.95
N CYS A 884 -26.83 25.82 -18.09
CA CYS A 884 -26.07 26.77 -17.28
C CYS A 884 -26.59 26.89 -15.84
N ASN A 885 -27.69 26.24 -15.48
CA ASN A 885 -28.17 26.12 -14.11
C ASN A 885 -28.29 27.45 -13.34
N ASP A 886 -28.92 28.45 -13.97
CA ASP A 886 -29.10 29.81 -13.46
C ASP A 886 -27.79 30.57 -13.14
N LEU A 887 -26.63 30.09 -13.59
CA LEU A 887 -25.37 30.79 -13.42
C LEU A 887 -25.36 32.08 -14.25
N SER A 888 -24.65 33.11 -13.75
CA SER A 888 -24.47 34.37 -14.49
C SER A 888 -23.88 34.13 -15.88
N HIS A 889 -22.90 33.24 -15.96
CA HIS A 889 -22.30 32.77 -17.21
C HIS A 889 -21.77 31.35 -17.01
N PHE A 890 -21.49 30.67 -18.11
CA PHE A 890 -20.75 29.41 -18.12
C PHE A 890 -19.41 29.56 -18.83
N VAL A 891 -19.40 30.09 -20.07
CA VAL A 891 -18.16 30.37 -20.83
C VAL A 891 -17.88 31.86 -20.80
N ARG A 892 -16.68 32.25 -20.39
CA ARG A 892 -16.20 33.62 -20.51
C ARG A 892 -14.75 33.64 -20.94
N THR A 893 -14.41 34.47 -21.94
CA THR A 893 -13.01 34.76 -22.27
C THR A 893 -12.55 35.99 -21.50
N ALA A 894 -11.31 35.94 -20.99
CA ALA A 894 -10.61 37.12 -20.50
C ALA A 894 -9.95 37.86 -21.68
N THR A 895 -9.44 39.07 -21.45
CA THR A 895 -8.74 39.86 -22.49
C THR A 895 -7.55 39.12 -23.11
N GLY A 896 -6.90 38.22 -22.35
CA GLY A 896 -5.80 37.38 -22.83
C GLY A 896 -6.22 36.16 -23.66
N GLY A 897 -7.51 35.76 -23.60
CA GLY A 897 -8.07 34.64 -24.37
C GLY A 897 -8.32 35.05 -25.82
N ILE A 898 -7.25 35.41 -26.53
CA ILE A 898 -7.30 35.83 -27.94
C ILE A 898 -7.57 34.63 -28.85
N ASP A 899 -8.22 34.87 -29.99
CA ASP A 899 -8.49 33.85 -31.03
C ASP A 899 -9.25 32.62 -30.50
N PHE A 900 -10.16 32.84 -29.54
CA PHE A 900 -10.99 31.78 -28.98
C PHE A 900 -12.00 31.25 -30.00
N LEU A 901 -12.06 29.93 -30.17
CA LEU A 901 -13.02 29.25 -31.03
C LEU A 901 -14.12 28.59 -30.20
N LEU A 902 -15.38 28.91 -30.48
CA LEU A 902 -16.54 28.20 -29.96
C LEU A 902 -17.45 27.78 -31.11
N LYS A 903 -17.71 26.47 -31.24
CA LYS A 903 -18.47 25.92 -32.36
C LYS A 903 -19.37 24.75 -31.95
N ASN A 904 -20.53 24.62 -32.60
CA ASN A 904 -21.41 23.44 -32.51
C ASN A 904 -21.90 23.09 -31.09
N MET A 905 -22.22 24.09 -30.27
CA MET A 905 -22.71 23.88 -28.90
C MET A 905 -24.01 24.63 -28.63
N ALA A 906 -24.82 24.08 -27.73
CA ALA A 906 -26.07 24.70 -27.26
C ALA A 906 -25.96 25.16 -25.80
N PHE A 907 -26.59 26.29 -25.46
CA PHE A 907 -26.58 26.88 -24.11
C PHE A 907 -27.98 27.33 -23.70
N PHE A 908 -28.45 26.93 -22.52
CA PHE A 908 -29.74 27.37 -21.98
C PHE A 908 -29.69 27.48 -20.46
N ASN A 909 -30.76 28.04 -19.87
CA ASN A 909 -30.91 28.22 -18.43
C ASN A 909 -29.73 28.97 -17.76
N GLY A 910 -29.23 30.05 -18.37
CA GLY A 910 -28.17 30.89 -17.81
C GLY A 910 -28.54 32.37 -17.74
N GLY A 911 -27.58 33.21 -17.38
CA GLY A 911 -27.76 34.66 -17.26
C GLY A 911 -28.08 35.16 -15.85
N GLY A 912 -27.93 34.32 -14.81
CA GLY A 912 -28.06 34.74 -13.42
C GLY A 912 -29.51 34.83 -12.95
N ASN A 913 -29.86 35.91 -12.23
CA ASN A 913 -31.23 36.23 -11.87
C ASN A 913 -31.90 37.08 -12.94
N LEU A 914 -33.24 37.13 -12.90
CA LEU A 914 -34.01 38.03 -13.77
C LEU A 914 -33.56 39.49 -13.55
N GLY A 915 -33.22 40.18 -14.65
CA GLY A 915 -32.75 41.57 -14.65
C GLY A 915 -31.22 41.73 -14.61
N ASP A 916 -30.47 40.68 -14.28
CA ASP A 916 -29.00 40.73 -14.30
C ASP A 916 -28.45 40.93 -15.71
N SER A 917 -27.37 41.71 -15.87
CA SER A 917 -26.74 42.01 -17.17
C SER A 917 -25.78 40.90 -17.66
N PHE A 918 -26.18 39.63 -17.61
CA PHE A 918 -25.31 38.50 -17.99
C PHE A 918 -25.89 37.61 -19.10
N ALA A 919 -25.06 36.69 -19.59
CA ALA A 919 -25.38 35.69 -20.59
C ALA A 919 -24.62 34.38 -20.30
N PRO A 920 -25.14 33.22 -20.78
CA PRO A 920 -24.40 31.96 -20.77
C PRO A 920 -22.97 32.05 -21.33
N VAL A 921 -22.78 32.88 -22.36
CA VAL A 921 -21.50 33.04 -23.07
C VAL A 921 -21.14 34.53 -23.16
N ILE A 922 -19.94 34.88 -22.68
CA ILE A 922 -19.43 36.27 -22.64
C ILE A 922 -18.02 36.36 -23.25
N LEU A 923 -17.83 37.21 -24.26
CA LEU A 923 -16.57 37.31 -25.00
C LEU A 923 -15.89 38.65 -24.70
N ASN A 924 -14.77 38.63 -23.97
CA ASN A 924 -13.95 39.82 -23.72
C ASN A 924 -12.58 39.77 -24.43
N GLY A 925 -12.10 38.58 -24.79
CA GLY A 925 -10.90 38.40 -25.62
C GLY A 925 -11.18 38.70 -27.11
N PRO A 926 -10.27 39.40 -27.82
CA PRO A 926 -10.41 39.71 -29.24
C PRO A 926 -10.12 38.52 -30.17
N GLY A 927 -10.53 38.64 -31.43
CA GLY A 927 -10.21 37.66 -32.48
C GLY A 927 -11.03 36.37 -32.44
N PHE A 928 -12.06 36.31 -31.60
CA PHE A 928 -12.86 35.09 -31.45
C PHE A 928 -13.57 34.69 -32.75
N LEU A 929 -13.87 33.39 -32.86
CA LEU A 929 -14.76 32.83 -33.87
C LEU A 929 -15.86 32.02 -33.19
N LEU A 930 -17.11 32.48 -33.34
CA LEU A 930 -18.31 31.76 -32.94
C LEU A 930 -19.05 31.29 -34.19
N GLU A 931 -19.37 30.01 -34.25
CA GLU A 931 -20.07 29.43 -35.40
C GLU A 931 -21.04 28.33 -34.97
N SER A 932 -22.27 28.32 -35.52
CA SER A 932 -23.25 27.27 -35.22
C SER A 932 -23.53 27.12 -33.73
N ILE A 933 -23.71 28.25 -33.06
CA ILE A 933 -24.08 28.31 -31.65
C ILE A 933 -25.60 28.36 -31.52
N VAL A 934 -26.11 27.64 -30.54
CA VAL A 934 -27.51 27.69 -30.14
C VAL A 934 -27.57 28.28 -28.73
N THR A 935 -28.35 29.35 -28.52
CA THR A 935 -28.57 29.89 -27.18
C THR A 935 -30.05 30.13 -26.91
N GLY A 936 -30.48 29.82 -25.69
CA GLY A 936 -31.86 29.96 -25.20
C GLY A 936 -32.82 28.90 -25.73
N ALA A 937 -32.46 28.20 -26.79
CA ALA A 937 -33.10 26.96 -27.24
C ALA A 937 -32.35 25.71 -26.76
N ARG A 938 -33.04 24.57 -26.74
CA ARG A 938 -32.43 23.25 -26.54
C ARG A 938 -31.56 22.87 -27.74
N ALA A 939 -30.72 21.85 -27.61
CA ALA A 939 -29.82 21.40 -28.66
C ALA A 939 -30.50 20.95 -29.97
N ASN A 940 -31.77 20.58 -29.93
CA ASN A 940 -32.58 20.28 -31.12
C ASN A 940 -33.40 21.49 -31.62
N GLY A 941 -33.13 22.70 -31.11
CA GLY A 941 -33.80 23.94 -31.49
C GLY A 941 -35.15 24.19 -30.80
N THR A 942 -35.65 23.23 -30.01
CA THR A 942 -36.93 23.40 -29.31
C THR A 942 -36.82 24.39 -28.15
N ARG A 943 -37.92 25.07 -27.84
CA ARG A 943 -38.01 26.01 -26.73
C ARG A 943 -37.98 25.29 -25.38
N PRO A 944 -37.12 25.67 -24.43
CA PRO A 944 -37.18 25.17 -23.06
C PRO A 944 -38.47 25.60 -22.35
N THR A 945 -38.76 24.98 -21.19
CA THR A 945 -39.81 25.47 -20.30
C THR A 945 -39.42 26.84 -19.74
N ASP A 946 -40.40 27.66 -19.35
CA ASP A 946 -40.16 29.05 -18.92
C ASP A 946 -39.14 29.19 -17.76
N VAL A 947 -39.13 28.22 -16.86
CA VAL A 947 -38.19 28.18 -15.73
C VAL A 947 -36.75 27.91 -16.15
N LEU A 948 -36.51 27.43 -17.38
CA LEU A 948 -35.20 27.08 -17.93
C LEU A 948 -34.75 28.03 -19.06
N LEU A 949 -35.45 29.15 -19.28
CA LEU A 949 -35.03 30.15 -20.26
C LEU A 949 -33.85 30.96 -19.73
N ASN A 950 -33.02 31.46 -20.63
CA ASN A 950 -31.95 32.39 -20.27
C ASN A 950 -32.55 33.69 -19.71
N ARG A 951 -32.09 34.14 -18.54
CA ARG A 951 -32.72 35.22 -17.76
C ARG A 951 -32.60 36.61 -18.38
N ARG A 952 -31.55 36.87 -19.16
CA ARG A 952 -31.40 38.10 -19.93
C ARG A 952 -30.82 37.84 -21.30
N TYR A 953 -29.53 38.04 -21.52
CA TYR A 953 -28.95 37.93 -22.86
C TYR A 953 -28.64 36.48 -23.24
N GLY A 954 -28.83 36.13 -24.51
CA GLY A 954 -28.38 34.87 -25.07
C GLY A 954 -26.85 34.81 -25.22
N LEU A 955 -26.24 35.87 -25.75
CA LEU A 955 -24.77 36.08 -25.79
C LEU A 955 -24.43 37.55 -25.49
N ILE A 956 -23.26 37.78 -24.90
CA ILE A 956 -22.64 39.11 -24.76
C ILE A 956 -21.28 39.11 -25.44
N ILE A 957 -21.04 40.09 -26.32
CA ILE A 957 -19.79 40.30 -27.04
C ILE A 957 -19.26 41.70 -26.76
N ASN A 958 -18.13 41.77 -26.04
CA ASN A 958 -17.48 43.01 -25.61
C ASN A 958 -16.18 43.32 -26.36
N SER A 959 -15.85 42.52 -27.38
CA SER A 959 -14.57 42.59 -28.10
C SER A 959 -14.76 42.37 -29.62
N SER A 960 -13.66 42.27 -30.37
CA SER A 960 -13.66 42.03 -31.81
C SER A 960 -13.72 40.54 -32.17
N GLY A 961 -14.34 40.21 -33.30
CA GLY A 961 -14.43 38.82 -33.76
C GLY A 961 -15.58 38.58 -34.73
N THR A 962 -15.91 37.31 -34.95
CA THR A 962 -17.00 36.90 -35.84
C THR A 962 -17.99 35.96 -35.15
N LEU A 963 -19.28 36.24 -35.28
CA LEU A 963 -20.39 35.34 -34.96
C LEU A 963 -21.10 34.95 -36.26
N SER A 964 -21.19 33.66 -36.56
CA SER A 964 -21.80 33.18 -37.81
C SER A 964 -22.76 32.01 -37.61
N ASN A 965 -23.74 31.89 -38.52
CA ASN A 965 -24.58 30.70 -38.68
C ASN A 965 -25.17 30.20 -37.35
N SER A 966 -25.76 31.07 -36.53
CA SER A 966 -26.15 30.76 -35.15
C SER A 966 -27.62 31.06 -34.86
N TYR A 967 -28.21 30.34 -33.90
CA TYR A 967 -29.62 30.43 -33.52
C TYR A 967 -29.76 30.95 -32.09
N ILE A 968 -30.29 32.16 -31.96
CA ILE A 968 -30.39 32.89 -30.69
C ILE A 968 -31.88 33.12 -30.40
N ALA A 969 -32.47 32.20 -29.64
CA ALA A 969 -33.91 32.17 -29.49
C ALA A 969 -34.37 32.02 -28.05
N HIS A 970 -35.55 32.56 -27.74
CA HIS A 970 -36.24 32.36 -26.45
C HIS A 970 -35.45 32.84 -25.22
N ASN A 971 -34.65 33.91 -25.37
CA ASN A 971 -33.96 34.55 -24.26
C ASN A 971 -34.78 35.74 -23.72
N GLY A 972 -34.37 36.32 -22.58
CA GLY A 972 -34.90 37.62 -22.16
C GLY A 972 -34.59 38.74 -23.17
N SER A 973 -33.41 38.70 -23.79
CA SER A 973 -32.93 39.53 -24.90
C SER A 973 -31.95 38.68 -25.73
N GLY A 974 -31.87 38.87 -27.05
CA GLY A 974 -31.03 38.00 -27.88
C GLY A 974 -29.52 38.24 -27.71
N LEU A 975 -29.00 39.32 -28.29
CA LEU A 975 -27.57 39.65 -28.28
C LEU A 975 -27.29 41.01 -27.64
N LEU A 976 -26.16 41.13 -26.94
CA LEU A 976 -25.58 42.43 -26.56
C LEU A 976 -24.19 42.59 -27.16
N LEU A 977 -24.01 43.63 -27.97
CA LEU A 977 -22.78 43.94 -28.68
C LEU A 977 -22.24 45.28 -28.18
N THR A 978 -21.07 45.27 -27.53
CA THR A 978 -20.38 46.48 -27.05
C THR A 978 -18.94 46.61 -27.56
N GLY A 979 -18.44 45.56 -28.23
CA GLY A 979 -17.10 45.52 -28.83
C GLY A 979 -16.97 46.33 -30.12
N SER A 980 -15.75 46.41 -30.64
CA SER A 980 -15.45 47.04 -31.93
C SER A 980 -14.98 46.02 -32.97
N ASP A 981 -15.10 46.33 -34.26
CA ASP A 981 -14.69 45.47 -35.37
C ASP A 981 -15.32 44.07 -35.31
N LEU A 982 -16.66 44.08 -35.25
CA LEU A 982 -17.46 42.88 -35.04
C LEU A 982 -18.25 42.53 -36.30
N THR A 983 -18.18 41.26 -36.72
CA THR A 983 -19.01 40.73 -37.81
C THR A 983 -20.02 39.71 -37.27
N VAL A 984 -21.30 39.93 -37.54
CA VAL A 984 -22.40 39.00 -37.26
C VAL A 984 -23.07 38.64 -38.58
N THR A 985 -23.13 37.36 -38.94
CA THR A 985 -23.71 36.96 -40.24
C THR A 985 -24.42 35.63 -40.22
N GLY A 986 -25.50 35.46 -40.99
CA GLY A 986 -26.23 34.20 -41.05
C GLY A 986 -26.89 33.81 -39.72
N VAL A 987 -27.21 34.77 -38.84
CA VAL A 987 -27.84 34.46 -37.55
C VAL A 987 -29.36 34.52 -37.66
N HIS A 988 -30.02 33.73 -36.82
CA HIS A 988 -31.47 33.76 -36.65
C HIS A 988 -31.78 34.08 -35.18
N VAL A 989 -32.32 35.27 -34.96
CA VAL A 989 -32.66 35.82 -33.65
C VAL A 989 -34.17 35.83 -33.49
N LEU A 990 -34.71 34.89 -32.70
CA LEU A 990 -36.15 34.60 -32.68
C LEU A 990 -36.75 34.68 -31.27
N ASP A 991 -37.90 35.33 -31.14
CA ASP A 991 -38.79 35.20 -29.96
C ASP A 991 -38.08 35.50 -28.63
N ASN A 992 -37.22 36.53 -28.60
CA ASN A 992 -36.62 37.01 -27.36
C ASN A 992 -37.58 37.99 -26.67
N GLY A 993 -37.54 38.10 -25.33
CA GLY A 993 -38.48 38.90 -24.53
C GLY A 993 -39.50 38.08 -23.75
N ILE A 994 -39.18 36.84 -23.41
CA ILE A 994 -40.05 35.92 -22.69
C ILE A 994 -39.80 35.98 -21.17
N GLY A 995 -40.83 36.34 -20.38
CA GLY A 995 -40.77 36.35 -18.90
C GLY A 995 -41.68 37.41 -18.24
N VAL A 996 -41.69 37.49 -16.91
CA VAL A 996 -42.36 38.59 -16.17
C VAL A 996 -41.62 39.91 -16.38
N ALA A 997 -42.35 41.02 -16.32
CA ALA A 997 -41.86 42.35 -16.70
C ALA A 997 -40.48 42.71 -16.09
N GLY A 998 -39.46 42.92 -16.93
CA GLY A 998 -38.12 43.30 -16.44
C GLY A 998 -36.91 43.02 -17.36
N THR A 999 -37.07 42.44 -18.56
CA THR A 999 -36.00 42.27 -19.54
C THR A 999 -36.24 43.17 -20.75
N ASP A 1000 -35.16 43.69 -21.35
CA ASP A 1000 -35.26 44.67 -22.44
C ASP A 1000 -35.93 44.08 -23.70
N GLY A 1001 -36.02 42.76 -23.86
CA GLY A 1001 -36.79 42.12 -24.93
C GLY A 1001 -36.26 42.36 -26.35
N ASN A 1002 -35.16 43.10 -26.51
CA ASN A 1002 -34.59 43.39 -27.82
C ASN A 1002 -34.03 42.12 -28.44
N GLY A 1003 -34.16 41.98 -29.76
CA GLY A 1003 -33.49 40.92 -30.51
C GLY A 1003 -31.97 41.11 -30.43
N ILE A 1004 -31.48 42.26 -30.87
CA ILE A 1004 -30.05 42.62 -30.80
C ILE A 1004 -29.93 44.03 -30.20
N SER A 1005 -29.08 44.17 -29.18
CA SER A 1005 -28.70 45.46 -28.60
C SER A 1005 -27.25 45.79 -28.97
N ILE A 1006 -27.02 46.95 -29.59
CA ILE A 1006 -25.69 47.49 -29.89
C ILE A 1006 -25.52 48.75 -29.05
N ALA A 1007 -24.54 48.75 -28.15
CA ALA A 1007 -24.40 49.83 -27.18
C ALA A 1007 -22.95 50.33 -27.07
N ALA A 1008 -22.79 51.61 -26.74
CA ALA A 1008 -21.49 52.22 -26.49
C ALA A 1008 -20.64 51.36 -25.55
N PRO A 1009 -19.34 51.12 -25.87
CA PRO A 1009 -18.53 51.83 -26.87
C PRO A 1009 -18.48 51.18 -28.27
N ALA A 1010 -19.51 50.45 -28.70
CA ALA A 1010 -19.50 49.75 -29.99
C ALA A 1010 -19.11 50.63 -31.19
N ASN A 1011 -18.19 50.14 -32.02
CA ASN A 1011 -17.69 50.82 -33.21
C ASN A 1011 -17.40 49.81 -34.34
N SER A 1012 -17.77 50.09 -35.59
CA SER A 1012 -17.47 49.20 -36.72
C SER A 1012 -18.12 47.82 -36.51
N VAL A 1013 -19.44 47.80 -36.33
CA VAL A 1013 -20.24 46.57 -36.18
C VAL A 1013 -20.97 46.30 -37.48
N THR A 1014 -20.76 45.13 -38.08
CA THR A 1014 -21.46 44.69 -39.29
C THR A 1014 -22.39 43.52 -38.97
N ILE A 1015 -23.69 43.67 -39.26
CA ILE A 1015 -24.66 42.58 -39.20
C ILE A 1015 -25.20 42.35 -40.61
N SER A 1016 -25.03 41.13 -41.13
CA SER A 1016 -25.42 40.82 -42.51
C SER A 1016 -26.19 39.50 -42.63
N ASN A 1017 -26.99 39.36 -43.70
CA ASN A 1017 -27.58 38.08 -44.11
C ASN A 1017 -28.29 37.34 -42.96
N SER A 1018 -29.09 38.05 -42.16
CA SER A 1018 -29.61 37.52 -40.89
C SER A 1018 -31.11 37.78 -40.74
N ILE A 1019 -31.78 36.93 -39.94
CA ILE A 1019 -33.22 37.01 -39.66
C ILE A 1019 -33.40 37.37 -38.19
N ILE A 1020 -34.18 38.41 -37.91
CA ILE A 1020 -34.49 38.88 -36.56
C ILE A 1020 -36.01 38.99 -36.44
N GLU A 1021 -36.65 38.05 -35.77
CA GLU A 1021 -38.11 37.92 -35.80
C GLU A 1021 -38.77 37.72 -34.44
N SER A 1022 -39.98 38.27 -34.31
CA SER A 1022 -40.87 38.07 -33.16
C SER A 1022 -40.27 38.49 -31.80
N ASN A 1023 -39.40 39.50 -31.77
CA ASN A 1023 -38.74 39.93 -30.53
C ASN A 1023 -39.57 40.96 -29.75
N GLY A 1024 -39.44 40.94 -28.43
CA GLY A 1024 -40.00 41.90 -27.48
C GLY A 1024 -41.12 41.39 -26.58
N GLY A 1025 -41.71 40.23 -26.88
CA GLY A 1025 -42.74 39.58 -26.06
C GLY A 1025 -43.95 40.48 -25.76
N THR A 1026 -44.10 40.95 -24.52
CA THR A 1026 -45.16 41.88 -24.10
C THR A 1026 -44.66 43.31 -23.82
N HIS A 1027 -43.39 43.60 -24.08
CA HIS A 1027 -42.73 44.86 -23.77
C HIS A 1027 -42.62 45.74 -25.02
N ALA A 1028 -43.05 47.00 -24.97
CA ALA A 1028 -42.87 47.92 -26.09
C ALA A 1028 -42.45 49.31 -25.58
N GLY A 1029 -41.31 49.81 -26.07
CA GLY A 1029 -40.74 51.09 -25.66
C GLY A 1029 -39.57 51.49 -26.55
N VAL A 1030 -38.95 52.63 -26.23
CA VAL A 1030 -37.82 53.15 -27.01
C VAL A 1030 -36.60 52.24 -26.90
N ASN A 1031 -36.31 51.76 -25.70
CA ASN A 1031 -35.13 50.96 -25.36
C ASN A 1031 -35.42 49.46 -25.18
N HIS A 1032 -36.67 49.03 -25.33
CA HIS A 1032 -37.07 47.64 -25.13
C HIS A 1032 -38.14 47.18 -26.13
N GLY A 1033 -38.04 45.93 -26.55
CA GLY A 1033 -38.94 45.29 -27.53
C GLY A 1033 -38.65 45.60 -29.00
N ASN A 1034 -37.46 46.13 -29.31
CA ASN A 1034 -37.06 46.39 -30.69
C ASN A 1034 -36.47 45.13 -31.34
N GLY A 1035 -36.55 45.02 -32.67
CA GLY A 1035 -35.80 44.01 -33.41
C GLY A 1035 -34.29 44.20 -33.19
N ILE A 1036 -33.80 45.40 -33.51
CA ILE A 1036 -32.44 45.84 -33.18
C ILE A 1036 -32.51 47.22 -32.50
N TYR A 1037 -31.88 47.34 -31.34
CA TYR A 1037 -31.77 48.56 -30.56
C TYR A 1037 -30.31 49.04 -30.53
N MET A 1038 -30.10 50.32 -30.80
CA MET A 1038 -28.79 50.95 -30.90
C MET A 1038 -28.72 52.13 -29.93
N SER A 1039 -27.60 52.24 -29.20
CA SER A 1039 -27.35 53.32 -28.24
C SER A 1039 -25.88 53.73 -28.20
N GLY A 1040 -25.52 54.85 -28.80
CA GLY A 1040 -24.16 55.42 -28.73
C GLY A 1040 -23.11 54.68 -29.57
N ASP A 1041 -23.54 53.88 -30.55
CA ASP A 1041 -22.69 53.17 -31.49
C ASP A 1041 -22.16 54.09 -32.61
N THR A 1042 -21.05 53.69 -33.24
CA THR A 1042 -20.47 54.41 -34.40
C THR A 1042 -20.16 53.47 -35.55
N SER A 1043 -20.49 53.85 -36.79
CA SER A 1043 -20.20 53.08 -38.00
C SER A 1043 -20.79 51.65 -38.00
N THR A 1044 -22.04 51.51 -37.56
CA THR A 1044 -22.77 50.23 -37.62
C THR A 1044 -23.34 50.02 -39.02
N THR A 1045 -23.11 48.86 -39.63
CA THR A 1045 -23.65 48.47 -40.94
C THR A 1045 -24.63 47.29 -40.77
N LEU A 1046 -25.86 47.47 -41.23
CA LEU A 1046 -26.93 46.47 -41.23
C LEU A 1046 -27.31 46.17 -42.69
N GLU A 1047 -26.95 45.00 -43.21
CA GLU A 1047 -27.13 44.67 -44.63
C GLU A 1047 -27.90 43.36 -44.83
N ASN A 1048 -28.83 43.30 -45.79
CA ASN A 1048 -29.56 42.08 -46.14
C ASN A 1048 -30.21 41.42 -44.90
N LEU A 1049 -30.91 42.20 -44.07
CA LEU A 1049 -31.60 41.69 -42.90
C LEU A 1049 -33.09 41.49 -43.17
N THR A 1050 -33.71 40.49 -42.54
CA THR A 1050 -35.17 40.45 -42.39
C THR A 1050 -35.51 40.67 -40.92
N VAL A 1051 -36.07 41.83 -40.61
CA VAL A 1051 -36.51 42.20 -39.26
C VAL A 1051 -38.04 42.22 -39.22
N SER A 1052 -38.64 41.32 -38.43
CA SER A 1052 -40.08 41.14 -38.43
C SER A 1052 -40.69 40.99 -37.03
N GLY A 1053 -41.97 41.36 -36.90
CA GLY A 1053 -42.77 41.02 -35.71
C GLY A 1053 -42.26 41.60 -34.39
N SER A 1054 -41.52 42.71 -34.43
CA SER A 1054 -41.02 43.37 -33.21
C SER A 1054 -42.16 44.06 -32.47
N THR A 1055 -42.20 43.99 -31.14
CA THR A 1055 -43.28 44.61 -30.35
C THR A 1055 -43.21 46.14 -30.33
N ALA A 1056 -42.01 46.72 -30.38
CA ALA A 1056 -41.73 48.14 -30.48
C ALA A 1056 -41.44 48.55 -31.93
N SER A 1057 -40.22 49.03 -32.22
CA SER A 1057 -39.76 49.38 -33.57
C SER A 1057 -38.97 48.23 -34.18
N GLY A 1058 -38.89 48.14 -35.51
CA GLY A 1058 -38.00 47.20 -36.17
C GLY A 1058 -36.54 47.49 -35.82
N LEU A 1059 -36.10 48.71 -36.11
CA LEU A 1059 -34.79 49.25 -35.74
C LEU A 1059 -34.96 50.55 -34.94
N SER A 1060 -34.15 50.76 -33.90
CA SER A 1060 -34.20 51.98 -33.07
C SER A 1060 -32.80 52.53 -32.84
N PHE A 1061 -32.50 53.69 -33.41
CA PHE A 1061 -31.22 54.41 -33.30
C PHE A 1061 -31.30 55.51 -32.24
N ASN A 1062 -30.38 55.48 -31.26
CA ASN A 1062 -30.31 56.45 -30.18
C ASN A 1062 -28.85 56.84 -29.97
N SER A 1063 -28.54 58.14 -30.02
CA SER A 1063 -27.15 58.63 -30.02
C SER A 1063 -26.21 57.95 -31.03
N SER A 1064 -26.74 57.38 -32.11
CA SER A 1064 -25.95 56.61 -33.10
C SER A 1064 -25.28 57.53 -34.12
N ASN A 1065 -24.07 57.18 -34.57
CA ASN A 1065 -23.30 57.99 -35.53
C ASN A 1065 -22.85 57.18 -36.75
N HIS A 1066 -23.17 57.64 -37.96
CA HIS A 1066 -22.93 56.91 -39.21
C HIS A 1066 -23.52 55.48 -39.27
N PRO A 1067 -24.78 55.25 -38.87
CA PRO A 1067 -25.40 53.96 -39.14
C PRO A 1067 -25.72 53.78 -40.64
N SER A 1068 -25.50 52.59 -41.20
CA SER A 1068 -26.00 52.19 -42.52
C SER A 1068 -27.00 51.06 -42.38
N VAL A 1069 -28.15 51.16 -43.06
CA VAL A 1069 -29.12 50.07 -43.24
C VAL A 1069 -29.39 49.92 -44.73
N GLU A 1070 -28.98 48.79 -45.28
CA GLU A 1070 -29.08 48.52 -46.71
C GLU A 1070 -29.78 47.19 -47.00
N LYS A 1071 -30.56 47.16 -48.09
CA LYS A 1071 -31.13 45.93 -48.68
C LYS A 1071 -31.94 45.08 -47.70
N SER A 1072 -32.48 45.67 -46.64
CA SER A 1072 -33.14 44.96 -45.55
C SER A 1072 -34.67 45.05 -45.67
N VAL A 1073 -35.37 44.01 -45.21
CA VAL A 1073 -36.84 43.95 -45.14
C VAL A 1073 -37.24 44.15 -43.67
N ILE A 1074 -37.99 45.20 -43.38
CA ILE A 1074 -38.36 45.58 -42.01
C ILE A 1074 -39.88 45.74 -41.92
N HIS A 1075 -40.55 44.83 -41.22
CA HIS A 1075 -42.01 44.77 -41.25
C HIS A 1075 -42.66 44.28 -39.95
N GLY A 1076 -43.96 44.52 -39.80
CA GLY A 1076 -44.74 43.95 -38.71
C GLY A 1076 -44.39 44.50 -37.32
N SER A 1077 -43.84 45.71 -37.23
CA SER A 1077 -43.59 46.39 -35.95
C SER A 1077 -44.92 46.77 -35.28
N ALA A 1078 -45.22 46.19 -34.12
CA ALA A 1078 -46.56 46.25 -33.52
C ALA A 1078 -46.90 47.59 -32.86
N SER A 1079 -45.90 48.30 -32.32
CA SER A 1079 -46.11 49.58 -31.59
C SER A 1079 -45.37 50.76 -32.20
N GLY A 1080 -44.38 50.52 -33.07
CA GLY A 1080 -43.46 51.53 -33.59
C GLY A 1080 -43.30 51.55 -35.10
N PRO A 1081 -42.44 52.44 -35.60
CA PRO A 1081 -42.06 52.51 -37.01
C PRO A 1081 -41.16 51.33 -37.41
N GLY A 1082 -40.92 51.19 -38.72
CA GLY A 1082 -39.89 50.28 -39.22
C GLY A 1082 -38.51 50.67 -38.69
N ILE A 1083 -38.11 51.93 -38.93
CA ILE A 1083 -36.89 52.53 -38.39
C ILE A 1083 -37.26 53.77 -37.57
N ARG A 1084 -36.82 53.81 -36.30
CA ARG A 1084 -36.90 54.99 -35.44
C ARG A 1084 -35.52 55.62 -35.32
N VAL A 1085 -35.38 56.90 -35.64
CA VAL A 1085 -34.12 57.65 -35.52
C VAL A 1085 -34.28 58.78 -34.52
N SER A 1086 -33.67 58.65 -33.35
CA SER A 1086 -33.69 59.66 -32.29
C SER A 1086 -33.00 60.95 -32.74
N SER A 1087 -33.41 62.10 -32.18
CA SER A 1087 -32.90 63.43 -32.51
C SER A 1087 -31.40 63.62 -32.25
N ASP A 1088 -30.81 62.74 -31.45
CA ASP A 1088 -29.38 62.73 -31.13
C ASP A 1088 -28.56 61.77 -32.02
N SER A 1089 -29.19 61.12 -33.00
CA SER A 1089 -28.52 60.24 -33.97
C SER A 1089 -28.27 60.95 -35.29
N LYS A 1090 -27.10 60.72 -35.91
CA LYS A 1090 -26.58 61.54 -37.03
C LYS A 1090 -25.97 60.70 -38.15
N PHE A 1091 -26.03 61.26 -39.36
CA PHE A 1091 -25.36 60.76 -40.57
C PHE A 1091 -25.71 59.32 -40.96
N GLY A 1092 -26.97 58.94 -40.74
CA GLY A 1092 -27.48 57.64 -41.13
C GLY A 1092 -27.76 57.52 -42.63
N ASP A 1093 -27.38 56.38 -43.21
CA ASP A 1093 -27.71 55.95 -44.56
C ASP A 1093 -28.74 54.82 -44.51
N PHE A 1094 -29.90 55.01 -45.14
CA PHE A 1094 -31.01 54.06 -45.10
C PHE A 1094 -31.51 53.81 -46.53
N SER A 1095 -30.87 52.88 -47.24
CA SER A 1095 -31.01 52.74 -48.70
C SER A 1095 -31.46 51.33 -49.12
N MET A 1096 -32.21 51.23 -50.22
CA MET A 1096 -32.59 49.96 -50.87
C MET A 1096 -33.38 48.98 -49.97
N ASN A 1097 -34.06 49.48 -48.93
CA ASN A 1097 -34.80 48.65 -47.98
C ASN A 1097 -36.23 48.33 -48.46
N SER A 1098 -36.98 47.50 -47.73
CA SER A 1098 -38.41 47.26 -47.93
C SER A 1098 -39.14 47.34 -46.60
N TYR A 1099 -40.29 48.02 -46.60
CA TYR A 1099 -41.07 48.28 -45.38
C TYR A 1099 -42.54 48.00 -45.65
N TYR A 1100 -43.19 47.27 -44.74
CA TYR A 1100 -44.64 47.06 -44.79
C TYR A 1100 -45.19 46.65 -43.43
N SER A 1101 -46.50 46.81 -43.24
CA SER A 1101 -47.22 46.35 -42.04
C SER A 1101 -46.65 46.82 -40.68
N ASN A 1102 -45.88 47.92 -40.65
CA ASN A 1102 -45.44 48.56 -39.42
C ASN A 1102 -46.55 49.51 -38.92
N LYS A 1103 -46.69 49.67 -37.60
CA LYS A 1103 -47.70 50.59 -37.05
C LYS A 1103 -47.35 52.07 -37.27
N GLY A 1104 -46.07 52.40 -37.23
CA GLY A 1104 -45.55 53.73 -37.55
C GLY A 1104 -45.06 53.86 -38.99
N LEU A 1105 -44.34 54.96 -39.25
CA LEU A 1105 -43.72 55.22 -40.55
C LEU A 1105 -42.67 54.15 -40.92
N ALA A 1106 -42.30 54.08 -42.21
CA ALA A 1106 -41.14 53.31 -42.65
C ALA A 1106 -39.86 53.78 -41.95
N ILE A 1107 -39.64 55.09 -41.94
CA ILE A 1107 -38.57 55.78 -41.20
C ILE A 1107 -39.20 56.97 -40.48
N ASP A 1108 -39.05 57.02 -39.15
CA ASP A 1108 -39.52 58.11 -38.30
C ASP A 1108 -38.30 58.87 -37.74
N LEU A 1109 -38.14 60.14 -38.17
CA LEU A 1109 -37.04 61.02 -37.77
C LEU A 1109 -37.53 61.95 -36.66
N LEU A 1110 -37.07 61.72 -35.44
CA LEU A 1110 -37.61 62.42 -34.26
C LEU A 1110 -37.13 63.87 -34.18
N ARG A 1111 -37.99 64.77 -33.72
CA ARG A 1111 -37.70 66.21 -33.59
C ARG A 1111 -37.05 66.59 -32.26
N SER A 1112 -37.14 65.70 -31.27
CA SER A 1112 -36.57 65.90 -29.94
C SER A 1112 -36.38 64.57 -29.22
N LEU A 1113 -35.60 64.58 -28.14
CA LEU A 1113 -35.44 63.42 -27.27
C LEU A 1113 -36.75 63.14 -26.55
N THR A 1114 -37.49 62.15 -27.03
CA THR A 1114 -38.79 61.74 -26.48
C THR A 1114 -38.85 60.25 -26.19
N ALA A 1115 -39.58 59.89 -25.14
CA ALA A 1115 -39.97 58.52 -24.83
C ALA A 1115 -41.08 57.99 -25.76
N THR A 1116 -41.61 58.83 -26.65
CA THR A 1116 -42.60 58.41 -27.65
C THR A 1116 -41.94 57.54 -28.73
N ILE A 1117 -42.60 56.42 -29.06
CA ILE A 1117 -42.13 55.47 -30.08
C ILE A 1117 -42.42 56.01 -31.50
N ILE A 1118 -43.53 56.73 -31.70
CA ILE A 1118 -43.95 57.31 -32.99
C ILE A 1118 -44.19 58.81 -32.82
N GLU A 1119 -43.52 59.63 -33.62
CA GLU A 1119 -43.72 61.10 -33.64
C GLU A 1119 -44.42 61.58 -34.92
N GLY A 1120 -44.25 60.84 -36.02
CA GLY A 1120 -44.91 61.10 -37.31
C GLY A 1120 -44.14 62.08 -38.20
N VAL A 1121 -44.71 62.36 -39.38
CA VAL A 1121 -43.99 63.02 -40.49
C VAL A 1121 -43.48 64.42 -40.14
N ASN A 1122 -42.22 64.72 -40.46
CA ASN A 1122 -41.64 66.06 -40.30
C ASN A 1122 -42.18 67.05 -41.34
N PRO A 1123 -42.28 68.35 -41.03
CA PRO A 1123 -42.69 69.36 -42.01
C PRO A 1123 -41.76 69.35 -43.22
N ASN A 1124 -42.34 69.32 -44.42
CA ASN A 1124 -41.62 69.52 -45.67
C ASN A 1124 -41.67 71.02 -46.04
N ASP A 1125 -40.93 71.83 -45.28
CA ASP A 1125 -40.88 73.29 -45.41
C ASP A 1125 -39.55 73.81 -46.00
N GLY A 1126 -38.62 72.91 -46.31
CA GLY A 1126 -37.31 73.21 -46.85
C GLY A 1126 -36.34 73.86 -45.85
N VAL A 1127 -36.63 73.78 -44.54
CA VAL A 1127 -35.74 74.27 -43.47
C VAL A 1127 -34.95 73.10 -42.89
N LEU A 1128 -33.63 73.12 -43.07
CA LEU A 1128 -32.76 72.10 -42.48
C LEU A 1128 -32.68 72.29 -40.97
N ASN A 1129 -32.97 71.23 -40.20
CA ASN A 1129 -32.87 71.25 -38.74
C ASN A 1129 -31.85 70.22 -38.25
N PRO A 1130 -30.71 70.65 -37.67
CA PRO A 1130 -29.70 69.73 -37.15
C PRO A 1130 -30.08 69.05 -35.82
N ASP A 1131 -31.18 69.50 -35.20
CA ASP A 1131 -31.74 68.90 -33.98
C ASP A 1131 -32.76 67.79 -34.29
N TYR A 1132 -33.07 67.54 -35.56
CA TYR A 1132 -33.90 66.40 -35.96
C TYR A 1132 -33.05 65.14 -36.14
N GLY A 1133 -33.68 63.98 -35.97
CA GLY A 1133 -33.03 62.70 -36.19
C GLY A 1133 -32.51 62.62 -37.63
N ASN A 1134 -31.27 62.16 -37.77
CA ASN A 1134 -30.52 62.19 -39.01
C ASN A 1134 -30.24 63.63 -39.52
N ASP A 1135 -29.38 64.33 -38.77
CA ASP A 1135 -28.88 65.72 -38.97
C ASP A 1135 -29.04 66.29 -40.40
N GLY A 1136 -29.88 67.32 -40.55
CA GLY A 1136 -29.92 68.16 -41.74
C GLY A 1136 -30.54 67.55 -43.00
N VAL A 1137 -31.34 66.48 -42.87
CA VAL A 1137 -32.10 65.86 -43.98
C VAL A 1137 -33.40 66.63 -44.27
N ASP A 1138 -33.79 66.70 -45.55
CA ASP A 1138 -35.04 67.29 -46.03
C ASP A 1138 -35.78 66.33 -46.98
N HIS A 1139 -37.07 66.54 -47.19
CA HIS A 1139 -37.93 65.62 -47.93
C HIS A 1139 -37.95 65.90 -49.45
N PRO A 1140 -37.88 64.86 -50.32
CA PRO A 1140 -38.09 65.05 -51.74
C PRO A 1140 -39.50 65.58 -52.07
N VAL A 1141 -39.57 66.65 -52.86
CA VAL A 1141 -40.82 67.20 -53.41
C VAL A 1141 -41.00 66.70 -54.84
N ILE A 1142 -42.06 65.92 -55.09
CA ILE A 1142 -42.45 65.53 -56.44
C ILE A 1142 -43.16 66.71 -57.10
N SER A 1143 -42.56 67.30 -58.14
CA SER A 1143 -43.13 68.41 -58.89
C SER A 1143 -43.98 67.95 -60.08
N LEU A 1144 -43.66 66.77 -60.64
CA LEU A 1144 -44.43 66.13 -61.71
C LEU A 1144 -44.29 64.61 -61.62
N ALA A 1145 -45.43 63.92 -61.69
CA ALA A 1145 -45.49 62.49 -61.96
C ALA A 1145 -46.40 62.26 -63.16
N SER A 1146 -45.87 61.63 -64.21
CA SER A 1146 -46.64 61.33 -65.42
C SER A 1146 -46.43 59.87 -65.83
N LYS A 1147 -47.52 59.20 -66.19
CA LYS A 1147 -47.50 57.82 -66.66
C LYS A 1147 -47.83 57.79 -68.15
N SER A 1148 -46.95 57.21 -68.95
CA SER A 1148 -47.17 56.98 -70.38
C SER A 1148 -46.92 55.50 -70.68
N GLY A 1149 -47.99 54.77 -71.03
CA GLY A 1149 -47.94 53.31 -71.14
C GLY A 1149 -47.49 52.65 -69.83
N ASN A 1150 -46.40 51.88 -69.90
CA ASN A 1150 -45.78 51.19 -68.75
C ASN A 1150 -44.68 52.00 -68.06
N THR A 1151 -44.37 53.21 -68.53
CA THR A 1151 -43.31 54.05 -67.96
C THR A 1151 -43.92 55.10 -67.04
N LEU A 1152 -43.49 55.12 -65.78
CA LEU A 1152 -43.73 56.21 -64.84
C LEU A 1152 -42.50 57.13 -64.86
N SER A 1153 -42.71 58.40 -65.21
CA SER A 1153 -41.68 59.45 -65.11
C SER A 1153 -42.01 60.32 -63.90
N VAL A 1154 -41.10 60.39 -62.95
CA VAL A 1154 -41.19 61.25 -61.76
C VAL A 1154 -40.05 62.25 -61.81
N SER A 1155 -40.36 63.53 -61.62
CA SER A 1155 -39.38 64.59 -61.45
C SER A 1155 -39.70 65.42 -60.22
N GLY A 1156 -38.67 65.96 -59.58
CA GLY A 1156 -38.80 66.67 -58.32
C GLY A 1156 -37.48 67.33 -57.93
N TYR A 1157 -37.45 67.85 -56.71
CA TYR A 1157 -36.27 68.45 -56.10
C TYR A 1157 -36.25 68.16 -54.59
N VAL A 1158 -35.09 68.33 -53.94
CA VAL A 1158 -34.94 68.28 -52.47
C VAL A 1158 -34.43 69.65 -52.00
N GLY A 1159 -35.05 70.25 -50.97
CA GLY A 1159 -34.79 71.64 -50.56
C GLY A 1159 -35.91 72.61 -50.95
N GLN A 1160 -35.66 73.92 -50.89
CA GLN A 1160 -36.67 74.95 -51.18
C GLN A 1160 -36.86 75.21 -52.69
N ASN A 1161 -38.13 75.22 -53.14
CA ASN A 1161 -38.65 75.65 -54.46
C ASN A 1161 -38.09 74.98 -55.75
N ALA A 1162 -36.77 74.91 -55.92
CA ALA A 1162 -36.10 74.42 -57.13
C ALA A 1162 -34.94 73.44 -56.85
N GLY A 1163 -34.72 73.11 -55.57
CA GLY A 1163 -33.61 72.29 -55.11
C GLY A 1163 -32.50 73.10 -54.42
N SER A 1164 -31.81 72.47 -53.47
CA SER A 1164 -30.71 73.08 -52.71
C SER A 1164 -29.35 72.53 -53.16
N PRO A 1165 -28.29 73.38 -53.29
CA PRO A 1165 -26.91 72.90 -53.52
C PRO A 1165 -26.39 71.94 -52.44
N VAL A 1166 -26.96 71.99 -51.22
CA VAL A 1166 -26.59 71.07 -50.12
C VAL A 1166 -26.85 69.61 -50.49
N PHE A 1167 -27.89 69.34 -51.29
CA PHE A 1167 -28.26 67.99 -51.73
C PHE A 1167 -27.74 67.65 -53.14
N GLN A 1168 -26.77 68.42 -53.66
CA GLN A 1168 -26.18 68.10 -54.96
C GLN A 1168 -25.48 66.74 -54.91
N GLY A 1169 -25.90 65.81 -55.77
CA GLY A 1169 -25.38 64.44 -55.79
C GLY A 1169 -26.06 63.48 -54.81
N ALA A 1170 -27.11 63.94 -54.09
CA ALA A 1170 -27.91 63.06 -53.26
C ALA A 1170 -28.63 61.98 -54.09
N VAL A 1171 -28.75 60.79 -53.52
CA VAL A 1171 -29.54 59.69 -54.07
C VAL A 1171 -30.98 59.84 -53.61
N VAL A 1172 -31.94 59.79 -54.54
CA VAL A 1172 -33.37 59.82 -54.24
C VAL A 1172 -33.96 58.47 -54.62
N GLU A 1173 -34.50 57.76 -53.63
CA GLU A 1173 -35.15 56.47 -53.83
C GLU A 1173 -36.67 56.63 -53.90
N ILE A 1174 -37.29 55.93 -54.85
CA ILE A 1174 -38.75 55.89 -55.02
C ILE A 1174 -39.22 54.48 -54.67
N TYR A 1175 -40.02 54.39 -53.62
CA TYR A 1175 -40.57 53.13 -53.13
C TYR A 1175 -41.96 52.89 -53.74
N ALA A 1176 -42.22 51.67 -54.20
CA ALA A 1176 -43.55 51.26 -54.60
C ALA A 1176 -44.38 50.90 -53.35
N ALA A 1177 -45.53 51.55 -53.17
CA ALA A 1177 -46.46 51.28 -52.07
C ALA A 1177 -47.79 50.71 -52.60
N THR A 1178 -48.41 49.81 -51.83
CA THR A 1178 -49.76 49.31 -52.11
C THR A 1178 -50.78 50.38 -51.76
N ALA A 1179 -51.73 50.66 -52.65
CA ALA A 1179 -52.75 51.68 -52.40
C ALA A 1179 -53.57 51.35 -51.14
N GLY A 1180 -53.56 52.26 -50.16
CA GLY A 1180 -54.27 52.10 -48.88
C GLY A 1180 -53.40 51.64 -47.71
N GLU A 1181 -52.12 51.34 -47.94
CA GLU A 1181 -51.12 51.15 -46.87
C GLU A 1181 -50.13 52.32 -46.89
N GLY A 1182 -50.23 53.19 -45.87
CA GLY A 1182 -49.43 54.41 -45.71
C GLY A 1182 -49.93 55.26 -44.55
#